data_AF-A0A957FMK3-F1
#
_entry.id   AF-A0A957FMK3-F1
#
_cell.length_a   1.000
_cell.length_b   1.000
_cell.length_c   1.000
_cell.angle_alpha   90.00
_cell.angle_beta   90.00
_cell.angle_gamma   90.00
#
_symmetry.space_group_name_H-M   'P 1'
#
loop_
_entity.id
_entity.type
_entity.pdbx_description
1 polymer ?
#
loop_
_entity_poly.entity_id
_entity_poly.type
_entity_poly.pdbx_seq_one_letter_code
_entity_poly.pdbx_strand_id
1 'polypeptide(L)'
;AVLAYFEQQAAQLAKLDLPAQSVVRMETAVATYQTQYATLLQQLQQIEETQGEQTSLTQLAAFLTTTLPVSDNDFRELPWHSLKTDTVQTWTVGLGTEGTSANDKRSTKLVAPAADDPPTANDLEETVEVQFTPEITQLAANLQHNPVNIYNWVYNNITFTPTWGSIQGAAACLENRICNAFDTSSLLIALLRVSDIPARYQLGTIDVPVDMALNWLGNFQDATAAARYLASAGIPSAGTVQQAGNIYALRLEHVWVKAYIDYIPSQGSVQQAGDTWLNMDAAFKQYQYTAGTDFLAATDYDPAAFYDHLQANASLNVAQNAVTHVDTAYIEQTWADVGSELAGIFPDDVAALLPQQTIISTTHPILAGSLPYPVRLFGLSLPEVPDVLRHKLTVSVHDETGELLTYTAVLPAVAQQTLSIAYEPATQSDIDYIQSVVPTSQIVQEPENALTLFFTAVSPQLVNVHPMIQLNGVTTVVGSETGMGAAQTVLVQFEAPTIATPAVELDARAWGHIGLTLDLAGISDEHIASRISHYDTLVQNFAAAQANDDVNGMGQLLDPLTVDAYDLIVRNWFYRVDHHSRVLSNLQQVAFARYPSLGFFYAGGTVTELFGNPIQMSQDKLYIDIVRQLHIVTALDGDENRERGFSLHAGIMSSRQESDLLAQSIAIDVDEASSAASLLWHAAEQNIPIHTILPGNESAAESILALLDNGYPKEAMRDALNAGKVVTVPQNPITIDGESTYGYVVVDPETGDGAYLLGRANGGSLQCKD
;
A
#
# COMPACT_ATOMS: atom_id res chain seq x y z
N ALA A 1 -16.02 12.30 -40.21
CA ALA A 1 -15.29 11.09 -39.77
C ALA A 1 -16.07 10.35 -38.70
N VAL A 2 -16.34 10.97 -37.54
CA VAL A 2 -17.09 10.34 -36.43
C VAL A 2 -18.52 9.92 -36.78
N LEU A 3 -19.31 10.75 -37.49
CA LEU A 3 -20.63 10.31 -38.00
C LEU A 3 -20.53 9.10 -38.92
N ALA A 4 -19.52 9.07 -39.79
CA ALA A 4 -19.27 7.93 -40.67
C ALA A 4 -18.84 6.68 -39.89
N TYR A 5 -18.13 6.84 -38.76
CA TYR A 5 -17.82 5.76 -37.82
C TYR A 5 -19.10 5.16 -37.23
N PHE A 6 -20.03 5.99 -36.70
CA PHE A 6 -21.31 5.48 -36.20
C PHE A 6 -22.17 4.85 -37.29
N GLU A 7 -22.22 5.43 -38.50
CA GLU A 7 -22.96 4.85 -39.62
C GLU A 7 -22.37 3.49 -40.05
N GLN A 8 -21.03 3.36 -40.05
CA GLN A 8 -20.33 2.13 -40.39
C GLN A 8 -20.52 1.07 -39.30
N GLN A 9 -20.42 1.46 -38.03
CA GLN A 9 -20.66 0.61 -36.86
C GLN A 9 -22.12 0.14 -36.85
N ALA A 10 -23.09 1.03 -37.03
CA ALA A 10 -24.50 0.69 -37.15
C ALA A 10 -24.77 -0.26 -38.34
N ALA A 11 -24.10 -0.07 -39.48
CA ALA A 11 -24.24 -0.96 -40.64
C ALA A 11 -23.58 -2.34 -40.44
N GLN A 12 -22.54 -2.45 -39.62
CA GLN A 12 -21.96 -3.74 -39.21
C GLN A 12 -22.86 -4.45 -38.20
N LEU A 13 -23.30 -3.72 -37.18
CA LEU A 13 -24.18 -4.18 -36.11
C LEU A 13 -25.56 -4.60 -36.62
N ALA A 14 -26.13 -3.91 -37.61
CA ALA A 14 -27.40 -4.27 -38.24
C ALA A 14 -27.38 -5.61 -39.00
N LYS A 15 -26.20 -6.20 -39.23
CA LYS A 15 -26.05 -7.55 -39.81
C LYS A 15 -26.08 -8.65 -38.76
N LEU A 16 -26.04 -8.28 -37.48
CA LEU A 16 -26.09 -9.17 -36.33
C LEU A 16 -27.49 -9.14 -35.71
N ASP A 17 -27.90 -10.27 -35.12
CA ASP A 17 -29.16 -10.36 -34.37
C ASP A 17 -28.92 -9.83 -32.95
N LEU A 18 -28.91 -8.50 -32.81
CA LEU A 18 -28.54 -7.85 -31.56
C LEU A 18 -29.69 -7.84 -30.54
N PRO A 19 -29.36 -7.91 -29.24
CA PRO A 19 -30.34 -7.70 -28.18
C PRO A 19 -31.02 -6.32 -28.28
N ALA A 20 -32.32 -6.26 -27.96
CA ALA A 20 -33.10 -5.03 -28.09
C ALA A 20 -32.55 -3.85 -27.27
N GLN A 21 -31.99 -4.11 -26.09
CA GLN A 21 -31.38 -3.07 -25.26
C GLN A 21 -30.13 -2.47 -25.92
N SER A 22 -29.29 -3.29 -26.57
CA SER A 22 -28.10 -2.82 -27.30
C SER A 22 -28.50 -1.92 -28.47
N VAL A 23 -29.60 -2.23 -29.16
CA VAL A 23 -30.14 -1.37 -30.23
C VAL A 23 -30.59 -0.02 -29.66
N VAL A 24 -31.32 -0.02 -28.54
CA VAL A 24 -31.75 1.22 -27.88
C VAL A 24 -30.56 2.06 -27.41
N ARG A 25 -29.52 1.44 -26.85
CA ARG A 25 -28.28 2.14 -26.45
C ARG A 25 -27.57 2.75 -27.66
N MET A 26 -27.50 2.04 -28.78
CA MET A 26 -26.93 2.56 -30.02
C MET A 26 -27.71 3.77 -30.55
N GLU A 27 -29.05 3.69 -30.61
CA GLU A 27 -29.89 4.83 -31.01
C GLU A 27 -29.71 6.03 -30.07
N THR A 28 -29.61 5.77 -28.77
CA THR A 28 -29.36 6.80 -27.75
C THR A 28 -28.00 7.45 -27.94
N ALA A 29 -26.93 6.67 -28.14
CA ALA A 29 -25.58 7.19 -28.37
C ALA A 29 -25.51 8.08 -29.62
N VAL A 30 -26.14 7.67 -30.71
CA VAL A 30 -26.23 8.47 -31.95
C VAL A 30 -26.98 9.79 -31.70
N ALA A 31 -28.10 9.76 -30.98
CA ALA A 31 -28.87 10.97 -30.67
C ALA A 31 -28.12 11.94 -29.75
N THR A 32 -27.44 11.43 -28.72
CA THR A 32 -26.59 12.19 -27.81
C THR A 32 -25.46 12.86 -28.58
N TYR A 33 -24.75 12.09 -29.42
CA TYR A 33 -23.69 12.63 -30.27
C TYR A 33 -24.18 13.76 -31.18
N GLN A 34 -25.30 13.55 -31.89
CA GLN A 34 -25.85 14.56 -32.80
C GLN A 34 -26.16 15.88 -32.07
N THR A 35 -26.66 15.77 -30.84
CA THR A 35 -27.00 16.92 -30.00
C THR A 35 -25.75 17.64 -29.52
N GLN A 36 -24.79 16.93 -28.93
CA GLN A 36 -23.54 17.53 -28.44
C GLN A 36 -22.68 18.10 -29.58
N TYR A 37 -22.67 17.46 -30.75
CA TYR A 37 -22.01 18.00 -31.93
C TYR A 37 -22.65 19.31 -32.42
N ALA A 38 -23.98 19.39 -32.41
CA ALA A 38 -24.67 20.64 -32.72
C ALA A 38 -24.33 21.75 -31.72
N THR A 39 -24.24 21.42 -30.42
CA THR A 39 -23.79 22.35 -29.37
C THR A 39 -22.36 22.82 -29.60
N LEU A 40 -21.43 21.91 -29.93
CA LEU A 40 -20.04 22.28 -30.25
C LEU A 40 -19.97 23.26 -31.42
N LEU A 41 -20.70 23.00 -32.50
CA LEU A 41 -20.75 23.91 -33.65
C LEU A 41 -21.30 25.28 -33.26
N GLN A 42 -22.33 25.33 -32.41
CA GLN A 42 -22.89 26.58 -31.92
C GLN A 42 -21.87 27.37 -31.07
N GLN A 43 -21.13 26.71 -30.19
CA GLN A 43 -20.09 27.35 -29.37
C GLN A 43 -18.92 27.86 -30.23
N LEU A 44 -18.48 27.09 -31.23
CA LEU A 44 -17.45 27.52 -32.17
C LEU A 44 -17.90 28.75 -32.97
N GLN A 45 -19.14 28.75 -33.46
CA GLN A 45 -19.71 29.91 -34.15
C GLN A 45 -19.78 31.13 -33.21
N GLN A 46 -20.15 30.95 -31.95
CA GLN A 46 -20.17 32.02 -30.97
C GLN A 46 -18.77 32.60 -30.71
N ILE A 47 -17.71 31.78 -30.71
CA ILE A 47 -16.32 32.24 -30.60
C ILE A 47 -15.93 33.08 -31.82
N GLU A 48 -16.31 32.66 -33.03
CA GLU A 48 -16.06 33.44 -34.25
C GLU A 48 -16.80 34.79 -34.22
N GLU A 49 -18.07 34.80 -33.81
CA GLU A 49 -18.89 36.01 -33.72
C GLU A 49 -18.39 36.98 -32.64
N THR A 50 -17.86 36.46 -31.54
CA THR A 50 -17.30 37.25 -30.42
C THR A 50 -15.82 37.59 -30.59
N GLN A 51 -15.19 37.19 -31.70
CA GLN A 51 -13.74 37.37 -31.95
C GLN A 51 -12.86 36.79 -30.82
N GLY A 52 -13.27 35.68 -30.22
CA GLY A 52 -12.50 35.00 -29.17
C GLY A 52 -12.54 35.70 -27.81
N GLU A 53 -13.68 36.29 -27.43
CA GLU A 53 -13.86 36.75 -26.04
C GLU A 53 -13.57 35.63 -25.03
N GLN A 54 -12.92 35.99 -23.91
CA GLN A 54 -12.53 35.05 -22.86
C GLN A 54 -13.70 34.15 -22.41
N THR A 55 -14.91 34.73 -22.29
CA THR A 55 -16.11 34.02 -21.83
C THR A 55 -16.54 32.90 -22.79
N SER A 56 -16.49 33.12 -24.10
CA SER A 56 -16.87 32.09 -25.09
C SER A 56 -15.81 30.98 -25.17
N LEU A 57 -14.53 31.34 -24.99
CA LEU A 57 -13.44 30.38 -24.82
C LEU A 57 -13.59 29.55 -23.54
N THR A 58 -13.98 30.17 -22.41
CA THR A 58 -14.24 29.45 -21.15
C THR A 58 -15.44 28.50 -21.27
N GLN A 59 -16.50 28.91 -21.98
CA GLN A 59 -17.66 28.04 -22.23
C GLN A 59 -17.31 26.83 -23.09
N LEU A 60 -16.50 27.01 -24.14
CA LEU A 60 -16.01 25.91 -24.95
C LEU A 60 -15.07 25.00 -24.15
N ALA A 61 -14.15 25.58 -23.38
CA ALA A 61 -13.26 24.82 -22.51
C ALA A 61 -14.08 23.96 -21.53
N ALA A 62 -15.05 24.54 -20.82
CA ALA A 62 -15.92 23.82 -19.89
C ALA A 62 -16.72 22.68 -20.56
N PHE A 63 -17.16 22.87 -21.81
CA PHE A 63 -17.84 21.84 -22.59
C PHE A 63 -16.91 20.71 -23.02
N LEU A 64 -15.64 21.01 -23.33
CA LEU A 64 -14.64 20.01 -23.73
C LEU A 64 -13.99 19.30 -22.53
N THR A 65 -13.99 19.91 -21.34
CA THR A 65 -13.39 19.36 -20.12
C THR A 65 -14.31 18.45 -19.31
N THR A 66 -15.50 18.07 -19.81
CA THR A 66 -16.40 17.13 -19.11
C THR A 66 -15.90 15.69 -19.09
N THR A 67 -14.59 15.45 -19.28
CA THR A 67 -14.00 14.13 -19.37
C THR A 67 -12.81 14.04 -18.44
N LEU A 68 -13.02 13.24 -17.38
CA LEU A 68 -12.19 12.98 -16.20
C LEU A 68 -12.31 14.04 -15.09
N PRO A 69 -12.62 13.61 -13.84
CA PRO A 69 -12.25 14.39 -12.66
C PRO A 69 -10.77 14.75 -12.77
N VAL A 70 -10.42 15.97 -12.36
CA VAL A 70 -9.03 16.29 -12.05
C VAL A 70 -8.79 15.63 -10.70
N SER A 71 -7.95 14.59 -10.64
CA SER A 71 -7.44 14.11 -9.35
C SER A 71 -6.66 15.27 -8.73
N ASP A 72 -7.23 15.89 -7.71
CA ASP A 72 -6.58 16.97 -6.98
C ASP A 72 -5.64 16.30 -5.99
N ASN A 73 -4.41 15.96 -6.45
CA ASN A 73 -3.39 15.41 -5.57
C ASN A 73 -3.14 16.42 -4.45
N ASP A 74 -3.60 16.10 -3.23
CA ASP A 74 -3.39 16.97 -2.08
C ASP A 74 -1.93 16.89 -1.64
N PHE A 75 -1.08 17.74 -2.22
CA PHE A 75 0.35 17.79 -1.90
C PHE A 75 0.68 18.26 -0.47
N ARG A 76 -0.33 18.50 0.38
CA ARG A 76 -0.12 18.62 1.83
C ARG A 76 0.23 17.29 2.47
N GLU A 77 -0.25 16.18 1.92
CA GLU A 77 0.04 14.82 2.37
C GLU A 77 0.57 13.97 1.21
N LEU A 78 1.88 13.72 1.18
CA LEU A 78 2.53 12.99 0.09
C LEU A 78 2.35 11.46 0.27
N PRO A 79 2.17 10.65 -0.79
CA PRO A 79 1.93 9.20 -0.67
C PRO A 79 3.00 8.43 0.10
N TRP A 80 4.27 8.77 -0.10
CA TRP A 80 5.40 8.29 0.69
C TRP A 80 5.71 9.31 1.78
N HIS A 81 5.30 9.02 3.02
CA HIS A 81 5.64 9.88 4.15
C HIS A 81 5.81 9.13 5.46
N SER A 82 6.68 9.68 6.32
CA SER A 82 6.79 9.24 7.71
C SER A 82 5.67 9.87 8.53
N LEU A 83 4.93 9.05 9.27
CA LEU A 83 4.03 9.52 10.32
C LEU A 83 4.80 10.26 11.40
N LYS A 84 4.22 11.35 11.89
CA LYS A 84 4.78 12.24 12.91
C LYS A 84 3.83 12.35 14.11
N THR A 85 4.34 12.81 15.24
CA THR A 85 3.58 12.81 16.50
C THR A 85 2.38 13.76 16.49
N ASP A 86 2.38 14.75 15.63
CA ASP A 86 1.29 15.72 15.44
C ASP A 86 0.12 15.18 14.61
N THR A 87 0.31 14.10 13.85
CA THR A 87 -0.79 13.41 13.15
C THR A 87 -1.63 12.53 14.10
N VAL A 88 -1.16 12.36 15.33
CA VAL A 88 -1.85 11.58 16.37
C VAL A 88 -2.98 12.40 16.99
N GLN A 89 -4.20 11.89 16.92
CA GLN A 89 -5.33 12.54 17.58
C GLN A 89 -5.18 12.49 19.10
N THR A 90 -5.40 13.64 19.75
CA THR A 90 -5.42 13.74 21.22
C THR A 90 -6.61 12.93 21.78
N TRP A 91 -6.27 11.79 22.38
CA TRP A 91 -7.08 10.79 23.09
C TRP A 91 -8.54 11.13 23.45
N THR A 92 -9.47 10.29 22.97
CA THR A 92 -10.83 10.14 23.53
C THR A 92 -11.04 8.86 24.36
N VAL A 93 -10.09 7.92 24.39
CA VAL A 93 -10.22 6.62 25.09
C VAL A 93 -8.96 6.24 25.88
N GLY A 94 -8.52 7.07 26.84
CA GLY A 94 -7.40 6.73 27.72
C GLY A 94 -7.82 5.82 28.87
N LEU A 95 -6.98 4.85 29.24
CA LEU A 95 -7.08 4.19 30.55
C LEU A 95 -6.57 5.19 31.59
N GLY A 96 -7.45 5.74 32.43
CA GLY A 96 -7.08 6.81 33.35
C GLY A 96 -7.58 6.62 34.77
N THR A 97 -6.67 6.77 35.74
CA THR A 97 -6.97 7.14 37.13
C THR A 97 -6.40 8.52 37.43
N GLU A 98 -7.30 9.45 37.78
CA GLU A 98 -7.08 10.79 38.35
C GLU A 98 -6.19 11.80 37.60
N GLY A 99 -6.85 12.84 37.07
CA GLY A 99 -6.26 14.16 36.79
C GLY A 99 -6.56 14.72 35.41
N THR A 100 -7.71 15.37 35.21
CA THR A 100 -7.85 16.36 34.12
C THR A 100 -8.38 17.68 34.66
N SER A 101 -7.70 18.76 34.23
CA SER A 101 -8.31 20.07 34.16
C SER A 101 -9.58 19.98 33.30
N ALA A 102 -10.61 20.70 33.73
CA ALA A 102 -12.01 20.43 33.46
C ALA A 102 -12.55 20.81 32.06
N ASN A 103 -11.78 20.64 30.98
CA ASN A 103 -12.19 21.17 29.67
C ASN A 103 -12.35 20.19 28.50
N ASP A 104 -12.24 18.88 28.71
CA ASP A 104 -12.43 17.92 27.62
C ASP A 104 -13.78 17.19 27.70
N LYS A 105 -14.62 17.38 26.67
CA LYS A 105 -16.06 17.04 26.67
C LYS A 105 -16.41 15.75 25.91
N ARG A 106 -15.47 14.85 25.60
CA ARG A 106 -15.78 13.59 24.88
C ARG A 106 -14.96 12.35 25.31
N SER A 107 -14.81 12.08 26.61
CA SER A 107 -14.13 10.83 27.06
C SER A 107 -15.11 9.68 27.36
N THR A 108 -14.93 8.54 26.68
CA THR A 108 -15.45 7.24 27.13
C THR A 108 -14.38 6.55 27.96
N LYS A 109 -14.62 6.41 29.27
CA LYS A 109 -13.69 5.80 30.21
C LYS A 109 -13.80 4.27 30.17
N LEU A 110 -12.73 3.59 29.75
CA LEU A 110 -12.58 2.15 29.86
C LEU A 110 -11.92 1.82 31.21
N VAL A 111 -12.68 1.72 32.31
CA VAL A 111 -12.16 1.35 33.64
C VAL A 111 -12.58 -0.08 33.98
N ALA A 112 -11.63 -0.91 34.40
CA ALA A 112 -11.90 -2.30 34.81
C ALA A 112 -12.29 -2.43 36.28
N PRO A 113 -13.07 -3.48 36.63
CA PRO A 113 -13.34 -3.85 38.02
C PRO A 113 -12.12 -4.48 38.72
N ALA A 114 -12.16 -4.51 40.06
CA ALA A 114 -11.02 -4.82 40.94
C ALA A 114 -10.80 -6.32 41.26
N ALA A 115 -11.46 -7.26 40.59
CA ALA A 115 -11.28 -8.71 40.79
C ALA A 115 -11.40 -9.47 39.47
N ASP A 116 -10.59 -10.53 39.32
CA ASP A 116 -10.67 -11.42 38.16
C ASP A 116 -11.84 -12.38 38.31
N ASP A 117 -12.87 -12.18 37.49
CA ASP A 117 -13.95 -13.13 37.34
C ASP A 117 -13.42 -14.49 36.80
N PRO A 118 -14.06 -15.61 37.16
CA PRO A 118 -13.73 -16.92 36.60
C PRO A 118 -13.85 -16.92 35.07
N PRO A 119 -13.16 -17.83 34.37
CA PRO A 119 -13.30 -17.96 32.93
C PRO A 119 -14.74 -18.13 32.47
N THR A 120 -15.04 -17.53 31.33
CA THR A 120 -16.32 -17.61 30.63
C THR A 120 -16.15 -18.36 29.31
N ALA A 121 -17.25 -18.74 28.65
CA ALA A 121 -17.20 -19.39 27.34
C ALA A 121 -16.51 -18.50 26.29
N ASN A 122 -16.74 -17.18 26.34
CA ASN A 122 -16.12 -16.23 25.42
C ASN A 122 -14.58 -16.21 25.50
N ASP A 123 -14.00 -16.64 26.63
CA ASP A 123 -12.54 -16.75 26.77
C ASP A 123 -11.94 -17.95 26.01
N LEU A 124 -12.78 -18.79 25.39
CA LEU A 124 -12.43 -19.95 24.56
C LEU A 124 -12.95 -19.86 23.12
N GLU A 125 -13.80 -18.88 22.80
CA GLU A 125 -14.43 -18.75 21.48
C GLU A 125 -13.54 -18.02 20.46
N GLU A 126 -13.84 -18.21 19.18
CA GLU A 126 -13.25 -17.43 18.09
C GLU A 126 -13.77 -15.99 18.07
N THR A 127 -12.93 -15.06 17.63
CA THR A 127 -13.27 -13.65 17.33
C THR A 127 -12.66 -13.28 15.98
N VAL A 128 -12.96 -12.11 15.42
CA VAL A 128 -12.36 -11.71 14.13
C VAL A 128 -10.83 -11.69 14.16
N GLU A 129 -10.21 -11.40 15.31
CA GLU A 129 -8.75 -11.47 15.51
C GLU A 129 -8.25 -12.88 15.85
N VAL A 130 -9.11 -13.72 16.42
CA VAL A 130 -8.77 -15.04 16.96
C VAL A 130 -9.56 -16.10 16.21
N GLN A 131 -8.97 -16.62 15.13
CA GLN A 131 -9.53 -17.71 14.33
C GLN A 131 -8.71 -19.00 14.53
N PHE A 132 -9.36 -20.15 14.53
CA PHE A 132 -8.75 -21.48 14.68
C PHE A 132 -8.46 -22.09 13.32
N THR A 133 -7.60 -21.41 12.55
CA THR A 133 -7.22 -21.91 11.22
C THR A 133 -6.49 -23.26 11.32
N PRO A 134 -6.42 -24.04 10.22
CA PRO A 134 -5.67 -25.29 10.20
C PRO A 134 -4.22 -25.13 10.67
N GLU A 135 -3.56 -24.03 10.31
CA GLU A 135 -2.17 -23.72 10.66
C GLU A 135 -2.02 -23.46 12.16
N ILE A 136 -2.94 -22.70 12.76
CA ILE A 136 -2.98 -22.43 14.22
C ILE A 136 -3.22 -23.72 14.99
N THR A 137 -4.19 -24.53 14.55
CA THR A 137 -4.51 -25.82 15.17
C THR A 137 -3.33 -26.79 15.10
N GLN A 138 -2.68 -26.88 13.94
CA GLN A 138 -1.51 -27.73 13.74
C GLN A 138 -0.32 -27.27 14.59
N LEU A 139 -0.09 -25.95 14.67
CA LEU A 139 0.97 -25.40 15.50
C LEU A 139 0.72 -25.67 16.99
N ALA A 140 -0.50 -25.49 17.48
CA ALA A 140 -0.86 -25.80 18.87
C ALA A 140 -0.63 -27.28 19.19
N ALA A 141 -0.99 -28.19 18.28
CA ALA A 141 -0.71 -29.62 18.40
C ALA A 141 0.80 -29.93 18.43
N ASN A 142 1.59 -29.29 17.56
CA ASN A 142 3.05 -29.42 17.55
C ASN A 142 3.69 -28.93 18.86
N LEU A 143 3.09 -27.91 19.48
CA LEU A 143 3.48 -27.38 20.79
C LEU A 143 2.85 -28.15 21.96
N GLN A 144 2.20 -29.27 21.66
CA GLN A 144 1.61 -30.23 22.61
C GLN A 144 0.48 -29.63 23.46
N HIS A 145 -0.18 -28.58 22.97
CA HIS A 145 -1.19 -27.82 23.71
C HIS A 145 -0.68 -27.30 25.06
N ASN A 146 0.65 -27.14 25.19
CA ASN A 146 1.29 -26.77 26.45
C ASN A 146 1.51 -25.25 26.51
N PRO A 147 1.01 -24.55 27.55
CA PRO A 147 1.07 -23.08 27.59
C PRO A 147 2.49 -22.52 27.69
N VAL A 148 3.44 -23.27 28.28
CA VAL A 148 4.86 -22.87 28.32
C VAL A 148 5.47 -22.94 26.91
N ASN A 149 5.24 -24.03 26.18
CA ASN A 149 5.73 -24.19 24.81
C ASN A 149 5.11 -23.15 23.87
N ILE A 150 3.81 -22.90 24.02
CA ILE A 150 3.08 -21.87 23.26
C ILE A 150 3.69 -20.49 23.50
N TYR A 151 3.83 -20.07 24.76
CA TYR A 151 4.41 -18.76 25.07
C TYR A 151 5.84 -18.62 24.54
N ASN A 152 6.72 -19.59 24.81
CA ASN A 152 8.11 -19.56 24.34
C ASN A 152 8.17 -19.45 22.80
N TRP A 153 7.31 -20.19 22.10
CA TRP A 153 7.28 -20.15 20.64
C TRP A 153 6.84 -18.78 20.12
N VAL A 154 5.75 -18.19 20.64
CA VAL A 154 5.29 -16.87 20.19
C VAL A 154 6.34 -15.80 20.50
N TYR A 155 6.94 -15.81 21.69
CA TYR A 155 7.99 -14.86 22.06
C TYR A 155 9.19 -14.92 21.11
N ASN A 156 9.65 -16.13 20.76
CA ASN A 156 10.87 -16.35 19.98
C ASN A 156 10.71 -16.17 18.46
N ASN A 157 9.49 -16.30 17.92
CA ASN A 157 9.28 -16.39 16.47
C ASN A 157 8.50 -15.20 15.88
N ILE A 158 8.13 -14.20 16.68
CA ILE A 158 7.38 -13.02 16.22
C ILE A 158 8.20 -11.77 16.51
N THR A 159 8.61 -11.05 15.48
CA THR A 159 9.26 -9.74 15.58
C THR A 159 8.24 -8.67 15.91
N PHE A 160 8.57 -7.79 16.86
CA PHE A 160 7.70 -6.69 17.26
C PHE A 160 7.82 -5.50 16.30
N THR A 161 6.68 -4.93 15.89
CA THR A 161 6.60 -3.62 15.24
C THR A 161 5.72 -2.66 16.07
N PRO A 162 6.12 -1.39 16.27
CA PRO A 162 5.36 -0.45 17.08
C PRO A 162 4.22 0.14 16.27
N THR A 163 3.01 -0.39 16.44
CA THR A 163 1.76 0.24 16.01
C THR A 163 0.67 -0.03 17.06
N TRP A 164 -0.38 0.80 17.06
CA TRP A 164 -1.47 0.71 18.04
C TRP A 164 -2.79 0.24 17.41
N GLY A 165 -3.47 -0.71 18.06
CA GLY A 165 -4.74 -1.28 17.61
C GLY A 165 -4.59 -2.64 16.90
N SER A 166 -5.71 -3.31 16.65
CA SER A 166 -5.77 -4.57 15.91
C SER A 166 -5.71 -4.31 14.40
N ILE A 167 -4.72 -4.91 13.73
CA ILE A 167 -4.44 -4.70 12.31
C ILE A 167 -4.47 -6.03 11.54
N GLN A 168 -3.70 -7.03 11.97
CA GLN A 168 -3.54 -8.29 11.25
C GLN A 168 -4.39 -9.44 11.81
N GLY A 169 -4.55 -9.51 13.15
CA GLY A 169 -5.10 -10.70 13.81
C GLY A 169 -4.14 -11.88 13.86
N ALA A 170 -4.58 -13.00 14.43
CA ALA A 170 -3.77 -14.17 14.76
C ALA A 170 -3.16 -14.86 13.53
N ALA A 171 -3.96 -15.11 12.50
CA ALA A 171 -3.56 -15.91 11.35
C ALA A 171 -2.54 -15.16 10.47
N ALA A 172 -2.81 -13.90 10.13
CA ALA A 172 -1.84 -13.06 9.43
C ALA A 172 -0.57 -12.82 10.27
N CYS A 173 -0.68 -12.70 11.60
CA CYS A 173 0.51 -12.61 12.46
C CYS A 173 1.36 -13.91 12.42
N LEU A 174 0.71 -15.08 12.42
CA LEU A 174 1.38 -16.37 12.29
C LEU A 174 2.11 -16.51 10.95
N GLU A 175 1.51 -16.02 9.87
CA GLU A 175 2.10 -16.05 8.54
C GLU A 175 3.23 -15.02 8.41
N ASN A 176 3.00 -13.79 8.86
CA ASN A 176 3.88 -12.66 8.63
C ASN A 176 5.04 -12.53 9.62
N ARG A 177 4.93 -13.06 10.83
CA ARG A 177 6.03 -13.02 11.83
C ARG A 177 6.48 -11.62 12.26
N ILE A 178 5.84 -10.55 11.78
CA ILE A 178 6.07 -9.17 12.17
C ILE A 178 4.73 -8.62 12.66
N CYS A 179 4.61 -8.39 13.96
CA CYS A 179 3.32 -8.09 14.58
C CYS A 179 3.46 -7.04 15.67
N ASN A 180 2.41 -6.24 15.83
CA ASN A 180 2.30 -5.37 16.98
C ASN A 180 1.82 -6.12 18.23
N ALA A 181 1.60 -5.41 19.33
CA ALA A 181 1.17 -6.03 20.59
C ALA A 181 -0.23 -6.67 20.52
N PHE A 182 -1.17 -6.07 19.78
CA PHE A 182 -2.53 -6.62 19.61
C PHE A 182 -2.50 -7.90 18.79
N ASP A 183 -1.80 -7.91 17.67
CA ASP A 183 -1.73 -9.04 16.75
C ASP A 183 -0.93 -10.20 17.37
N THR A 184 0.18 -9.90 18.07
CA THR A 184 0.94 -10.90 18.85
C THR A 184 0.08 -11.50 19.96
N SER A 185 -0.68 -10.68 20.68
CA SER A 185 -1.61 -11.16 21.71
C SER A 185 -2.72 -12.01 21.10
N SER A 186 -3.22 -11.66 19.92
CA SER A 186 -4.25 -12.42 19.20
C SER A 186 -3.75 -13.81 18.81
N LEU A 187 -2.52 -13.92 18.29
CA LEU A 187 -1.89 -15.21 18.00
C LEU A 187 -1.70 -16.06 19.26
N LEU A 188 -1.21 -15.47 20.35
CA LEU A 188 -1.04 -16.17 21.62
C LEU A 188 -2.40 -16.66 22.16
N ILE A 189 -3.43 -15.82 22.13
CA ILE A 189 -4.78 -16.20 22.55
C ILE A 189 -5.34 -17.32 21.66
N ALA A 190 -5.17 -17.26 20.34
CA ALA A 190 -5.65 -18.31 19.42
C ALA A 190 -5.04 -19.68 19.74
N LEU A 191 -3.72 -19.74 19.96
CA LEU A 191 -3.02 -20.98 20.31
C LEU A 191 -3.44 -21.52 21.68
N LEU A 192 -3.73 -20.64 22.64
CA LEU A 192 -4.22 -21.04 23.96
C LEU A 192 -5.67 -21.54 23.90
N ARG A 193 -6.57 -20.83 23.21
CA ARG A 193 -7.99 -21.19 23.11
C ARG A 193 -8.22 -22.48 22.36
N VAL A 194 -7.52 -22.71 21.24
CA VAL A 194 -7.57 -24.01 20.52
C VAL A 194 -6.98 -25.16 21.35
N SER A 195 -6.22 -24.84 22.40
CA SER A 195 -5.68 -25.77 23.39
C SER A 195 -6.57 -25.91 24.64
N ASP A 196 -7.82 -25.41 24.59
CA ASP A 196 -8.78 -25.42 25.71
C ASP A 196 -8.28 -24.65 26.96
N ILE A 197 -7.49 -23.60 26.73
CA ILE A 197 -6.97 -22.71 27.77
C ILE A 197 -7.67 -21.35 27.64
N PRO A 198 -8.55 -20.97 28.59
CA PRO A 198 -9.21 -19.68 28.54
C PRO A 198 -8.21 -18.53 28.54
N ALA A 199 -8.33 -17.64 27.56
CA ALA A 199 -7.40 -16.53 27.37
C ALA A 199 -8.13 -15.28 26.90
N ARG A 200 -7.65 -14.11 27.32
CA ARG A 200 -8.24 -12.80 27.03
C ARG A 200 -7.20 -11.70 26.96
N TYR A 201 -7.53 -10.60 26.29
CA TYR A 201 -6.69 -9.41 26.25
C TYR A 201 -6.70 -8.72 27.62
N GLN A 202 -5.60 -8.07 27.96
CA GLN A 202 -5.47 -7.17 29.11
C GLN A 202 -4.81 -5.89 28.63
N LEU A 203 -5.55 -4.78 28.67
CA LEU A 203 -5.02 -3.45 28.38
C LEU A 203 -4.44 -2.83 29.65
N GLY A 204 -3.47 -1.93 29.52
CA GLY A 204 -2.94 -1.19 30.65
C GLY A 204 -1.84 -0.19 30.30
N THR A 205 -1.47 0.63 31.28
CA THR A 205 -0.33 1.55 31.17
C THR A 205 0.89 0.91 31.82
N ILE A 206 2.02 0.91 31.12
CA ILE A 206 3.28 0.31 31.58
C ILE A 206 4.40 1.34 31.61
N ASP A 207 5.35 1.17 32.53
CA ASP A 207 6.62 1.89 32.53
C ASP A 207 7.73 0.89 32.17
N VAL A 208 8.28 0.96 30.96
CA VAL A 208 9.39 0.11 30.54
C VAL A 208 10.71 0.79 30.95
N PRO A 209 11.59 0.13 31.73
CA PRO A 209 12.91 0.66 32.06
C PRO A 209 13.65 1.17 30.82
N VAL A 210 14.30 2.33 30.93
CA VAL A 210 14.80 3.06 29.75
C VAL A 210 15.78 2.22 28.92
N ASP A 211 16.70 1.48 29.55
CA ASP A 211 17.65 0.60 28.87
C ASP A 211 16.95 -0.51 28.07
N MET A 212 15.94 -1.13 28.67
CA MET A 212 15.12 -2.15 28.01
C MET A 212 14.30 -1.57 26.86
N ALA A 213 13.76 -0.36 27.03
CA ALA A 213 12.95 0.31 26.02
C ALA A 213 13.80 0.71 24.81
N LEU A 214 14.98 1.28 25.03
CA LEU A 214 15.93 1.64 23.96
C LEU A 214 16.34 0.40 23.15
N ASN A 215 16.61 -0.73 23.81
CA ASN A 215 16.89 -1.99 23.13
C ASN A 215 15.67 -2.52 22.37
N TRP A 216 14.49 -2.56 23.00
CA TRP A 216 13.27 -3.12 22.41
C TRP A 216 12.85 -2.42 21.11
N LEU A 217 13.12 -1.12 20.99
CA LEU A 217 12.59 -0.27 19.91
C LEU A 217 13.52 -0.07 18.72
N GLY A 218 14.71 -0.68 18.70
CA GLY A 218 15.68 -0.47 17.60
C GLY A 218 17.08 -0.04 18.03
N ASN A 219 17.46 -0.27 19.30
CA ASN A 219 18.75 0.14 19.86
C ASN A 219 18.98 1.66 19.86
N PHE A 220 17.98 2.42 20.30
CA PHE A 220 18.06 3.88 20.40
C PHE A 220 19.18 4.34 21.36
N GLN A 221 19.80 5.48 21.03
CA GLN A 221 20.80 6.15 21.84
C GLN A 221 20.18 7.30 22.65
N ASP A 222 19.06 7.84 22.18
CA ASP A 222 18.29 8.89 22.84
C ASP A 222 16.88 8.42 23.23
N ALA A 223 16.51 8.63 24.50
CA ALA A 223 15.22 8.20 25.04
C ALA A 223 14.05 9.09 24.60
N THR A 224 14.31 10.35 24.23
CA THR A 224 13.27 11.24 23.70
C THR A 224 12.93 10.85 22.27
N ALA A 225 13.93 10.50 21.46
CA ALA A 225 13.76 9.94 20.12
C ALA A 225 12.98 8.61 20.17
N ALA A 226 13.32 7.69 21.08
CA ALA A 226 12.57 6.45 21.28
C ALA A 226 11.10 6.70 21.67
N ALA A 227 10.83 7.69 22.53
CA ALA A 227 9.46 8.09 22.87
C ALA A 227 8.73 8.72 21.68
N ARG A 228 9.42 9.54 20.86
CA ARG A 228 8.88 10.10 19.61
C ARG A 228 8.51 8.99 18.64
N TYR A 229 9.35 7.97 18.50
CA TYR A 229 9.09 6.82 17.63
C TYR A 229 7.79 6.09 18.01
N LEU A 230 7.59 5.79 19.30
CA LEU A 230 6.33 5.23 19.81
C LEU A 230 5.13 6.16 19.56
N ALA A 231 5.30 7.46 19.82
CA ALA A 231 4.23 8.43 19.61
C ALA A 231 3.84 8.55 18.13
N SER A 232 4.80 8.62 17.20
CA SER A 232 4.55 8.65 15.75
C SER A 232 3.87 7.37 15.23
N ALA A 233 4.09 6.24 15.90
CA ALA A 233 3.37 4.99 15.69
C ALA A 233 1.91 4.99 16.20
N GLY A 234 1.46 6.12 16.76
CA GLY A 234 0.13 6.28 17.35
C GLY A 234 -0.01 5.58 18.69
N ILE A 235 1.11 5.22 19.35
CA ILE A 235 1.06 4.55 20.64
C ILE A 235 0.67 5.54 21.74
N PRO A 236 -0.34 5.22 22.55
CA PRO A 236 -0.89 6.15 23.53
C PRO A 236 0.07 6.41 24.69
N SER A 237 -0.05 7.57 25.34
CA SER A 237 0.72 7.91 26.55
C SER A 237 2.25 7.81 26.39
N ALA A 238 2.74 7.66 25.14
CA ALA A 238 4.13 7.51 24.79
C ALA A 238 4.92 8.74 25.24
N GLY A 239 5.80 8.55 26.22
CA GLY A 239 6.55 9.65 26.81
C GLY A 239 7.63 9.21 27.78
N THR A 240 8.48 10.15 28.17
CA THR A 240 9.58 9.90 29.09
C THR A 240 9.14 10.08 30.54
N VAL A 241 9.60 9.18 31.42
CA VAL A 241 9.38 9.30 32.87
C VAL A 241 10.68 9.69 33.54
N GLN A 242 10.66 10.84 34.23
CA GLN A 242 11.84 11.41 34.87
C GLN A 242 11.88 11.13 36.38
N GLN A 243 13.08 10.89 36.90
CA GLN A 243 13.36 10.82 38.33
C GLN A 243 14.70 11.51 38.60
N ALA A 244 14.69 12.50 39.51
CA ALA A 244 15.87 13.30 39.85
C ALA A 244 16.60 13.92 38.63
N GLY A 245 15.85 14.30 37.59
CA GLY A 245 16.38 14.91 36.36
C GLY A 245 16.87 13.93 35.29
N ASN A 246 16.82 12.62 35.53
CA ASN A 246 17.18 11.59 34.55
C ASN A 246 15.94 10.85 34.06
N ILE A 247 15.89 10.51 32.77
CA ILE A 247 14.88 9.61 32.22
C ILE A 247 15.22 8.19 32.66
N TYR A 248 14.30 7.50 33.35
CA TYR A 248 14.52 6.14 33.84
C TYR A 248 13.58 5.10 33.22
N ALA A 249 12.50 5.54 32.59
CA ALA A 249 11.55 4.67 31.90
C ALA A 249 10.85 5.42 30.75
N LEU A 250 10.33 4.66 29.80
CA LEU A 250 9.31 5.11 28.85
C LEU A 250 7.94 4.62 29.31
N ARG A 251 6.96 5.53 29.34
CA ARG A 251 5.56 5.21 29.61
C ARG A 251 4.81 5.06 28.29
N LEU A 252 3.93 4.08 28.23
CA LEU A 252 3.01 3.85 27.10
C LEU A 252 1.79 3.05 27.56
N GLU A 253 0.69 3.15 26.82
CA GLU A 253 -0.35 2.13 26.88
C GLU A 253 0.08 0.88 26.10
N HIS A 254 -0.36 -0.27 26.58
CA HIS A 254 0.03 -1.57 26.05
C HIS A 254 -1.11 -2.59 26.18
N VAL A 255 -0.99 -3.68 25.43
CA VAL A 255 -1.88 -4.83 25.51
C VAL A 255 -1.04 -6.10 25.66
N TRP A 256 -1.48 -7.00 26.51
CA TRP A 256 -0.89 -8.32 26.69
C TRP A 256 -1.99 -9.37 26.94
N VAL A 257 -1.61 -10.62 27.20
CA VAL A 257 -2.54 -11.73 27.40
C VAL A 257 -2.71 -12.07 28.88
N LYS A 258 -3.95 -12.35 29.28
CA LYS A 258 -4.26 -13.10 30.51
C LYS A 258 -4.78 -14.47 30.14
N ALA A 259 -4.17 -15.52 30.70
CA ALA A 259 -4.56 -16.90 30.46
C ALA A 259 -4.87 -17.62 31.78
N TYR A 260 -5.83 -18.55 31.78
CA TYR A 260 -6.21 -19.32 32.95
C TYR A 260 -5.44 -20.64 33.00
N ILE A 261 -4.34 -20.63 33.74
CA ILE A 261 -3.31 -21.67 33.75
C ILE A 261 -3.42 -22.53 35.00
N ASP A 262 -3.11 -23.83 34.87
CA ASP A 262 -2.84 -24.73 35.99
C ASP A 262 -1.48 -24.32 36.57
N TYR A 263 -1.48 -23.34 37.47
CA TYR A 263 -0.26 -22.69 37.93
C TYR A 263 0.21 -23.25 39.26
N ILE A 264 -0.68 -23.69 40.14
CA ILE A 264 -0.30 -24.18 41.47
C ILE A 264 -0.47 -25.70 41.54
N PRO A 265 0.61 -26.49 41.65
CA PRO A 265 2.03 -26.11 41.76
C PRO A 265 2.80 -26.13 40.42
N SER A 266 2.12 -26.43 39.31
CA SER A 266 2.77 -26.82 38.04
C SER A 266 3.52 -25.67 37.36
N GLN A 267 3.16 -24.43 37.66
CA GLN A 267 3.65 -23.21 37.02
C GLN A 267 3.48 -23.24 35.49
N GLY A 268 2.42 -23.89 35.01
CA GLY A 268 2.11 -24.07 33.58
C GLY A 268 2.85 -25.22 32.89
N SER A 269 3.76 -25.93 33.57
CA SER A 269 4.46 -27.09 32.97
C SER A 269 3.51 -28.26 32.67
N VAL A 270 2.39 -28.34 33.38
CA VAL A 270 1.29 -29.26 33.13
C VAL A 270 0.02 -28.43 33.03
N GLN A 271 -0.83 -28.72 32.05
CA GLN A 271 -2.13 -28.08 31.91
C GLN A 271 -3.22 -29.14 31.94
N GLN A 272 -3.88 -29.32 33.10
CA GLN A 272 -5.06 -30.20 33.23
C GLN A 272 -6.33 -29.40 33.51
N ALA A 273 -6.29 -28.58 34.56
CA ALA A 273 -7.38 -27.68 34.92
C ALA A 273 -6.79 -26.38 35.44
N GLY A 274 -7.13 -25.26 34.79
CA GLY A 274 -6.65 -23.95 35.21
C GLY A 274 -7.09 -23.59 36.63
N ASP A 275 -6.24 -22.88 37.35
CA ASP A 275 -6.54 -22.38 38.70
C ASP A 275 -6.24 -20.88 38.86
N THR A 276 -5.39 -20.32 38.00
CA THR A 276 -4.83 -18.97 38.17
C THR A 276 -4.85 -18.19 36.86
N TRP A 277 -5.36 -16.96 36.89
CA TRP A 277 -5.16 -16.01 35.81
C TRP A 277 -3.74 -15.46 35.83
N LEU A 278 -2.99 -15.69 34.75
CA LEU A 278 -1.62 -15.25 34.63
C LEU A 278 -1.47 -14.22 33.50
N ASN A 279 -0.79 -13.11 33.80
CA ASN A 279 -0.41 -12.11 32.80
C ASN A 279 0.86 -12.56 32.08
N MET A 280 0.84 -12.52 30.75
CA MET A 280 1.96 -12.88 29.90
C MET A 280 2.01 -11.97 28.66
N ASP A 281 3.20 -11.47 28.35
CA ASP A 281 3.43 -10.58 27.22
C ASP A 281 4.53 -11.16 26.32
N ALA A 282 4.14 -11.61 25.14
CA ALA A 282 5.04 -12.13 24.13
C ALA A 282 5.48 -11.07 23.10
N ALA A 283 4.94 -9.85 23.17
CA ALA A 283 5.27 -8.74 22.29
C ALA A 283 6.51 -7.98 22.80
N PHE A 284 6.61 -7.77 24.12
CA PHE A 284 7.84 -7.26 24.72
C PHE A 284 8.98 -8.28 24.61
N LYS A 285 10.13 -7.85 24.07
CA LYS A 285 11.33 -8.67 23.96
C LYS A 285 12.59 -7.83 23.93
N GLN A 286 13.73 -8.48 24.12
CA GLN A 286 15.04 -7.88 23.94
C GLN A 286 15.72 -8.48 22.72
N TYR A 287 16.49 -7.66 22.03
CA TYR A 287 17.16 -8.02 20.78
C TYR A 287 18.68 -7.96 20.95
N GLN A 288 19.35 -8.87 20.27
CA GLN A 288 20.76 -8.76 19.99
C GLN A 288 20.92 -8.02 18.66
N TYR A 289 21.56 -6.85 18.72
CA TYR A 289 21.96 -6.08 17.54
C TYR A 289 23.41 -6.41 17.22
N THR A 290 23.66 -6.81 15.98
CA THR A 290 25.00 -7.08 15.48
C THR A 290 25.31 -6.07 14.40
N ALA A 291 26.43 -5.35 14.54
CA ALA A 291 26.88 -4.43 13.52
C ALA A 291 27.24 -5.20 12.25
N GLY A 292 26.83 -4.66 11.10
CA GLY A 292 27.27 -5.15 9.80
C GLY A 292 28.69 -4.69 9.47
N THR A 293 29.16 -5.08 8.29
CA THR A 293 30.42 -4.59 7.73
C THR A 293 30.28 -3.11 7.38
N ASP A 294 31.31 -2.32 7.70
CA ASP A 294 31.42 -0.95 7.21
C ASP A 294 31.75 -0.99 5.71
N PHE A 295 30.74 -0.81 4.87
CA PHE A 295 30.88 -0.90 3.41
C PHE A 295 31.82 0.15 2.84
N LEU A 296 31.87 1.35 3.42
CA LEU A 296 32.79 2.41 2.96
C LEU A 296 34.24 2.05 3.29
N ALA A 297 34.47 1.39 4.43
CA ALA A 297 35.80 0.89 4.77
C ALA A 297 36.17 -0.41 4.01
N ALA A 298 35.18 -1.13 3.48
CA ALA A 298 35.35 -2.40 2.80
C ALA A 298 35.51 -2.27 1.28
N THR A 299 35.16 -1.13 0.70
CA THR A 299 35.22 -0.86 -0.74
C THR A 299 36.14 0.31 -1.05
N ASP A 300 36.56 0.45 -2.30
CA ASP A 300 37.31 1.62 -2.77
C ASP A 300 36.38 2.81 -3.08
N TYR A 301 35.09 2.73 -2.72
CA TYR A 301 34.10 3.79 -2.93
C TYR A 301 34.40 5.02 -2.08
N ASP A 302 34.70 6.13 -2.75
CA ASP A 302 34.86 7.45 -2.14
C ASP A 302 33.64 8.34 -2.49
N PRO A 303 32.73 8.59 -1.53
CA PRO A 303 31.56 9.45 -1.74
C PRO A 303 31.91 10.87 -2.20
N ALA A 304 33.05 11.42 -1.73
CA ALA A 304 33.47 12.77 -2.08
C ALA A 304 33.99 12.81 -3.52
N ALA A 305 34.82 11.84 -3.92
CA ALA A 305 35.30 11.73 -5.29
C ALA A 305 34.16 11.47 -6.28
N PHE A 306 33.18 10.63 -5.90
CA PHE A 306 31.98 10.39 -6.68
C PHE A 306 31.19 11.68 -6.91
N TYR A 307 30.91 12.44 -5.84
CA TYR A 307 30.20 13.71 -5.94
C TYR A 307 30.97 14.76 -6.75
N ASP A 308 32.28 14.89 -6.52
CA ASP A 308 33.14 15.82 -7.26
C ASP A 308 33.16 15.49 -8.76
N HIS A 309 33.18 14.20 -9.14
CA HIS A 309 33.07 13.79 -10.54
C HIS A 309 31.74 14.19 -11.16
N LEU A 310 30.62 13.94 -10.48
CA LEU A 310 29.30 14.32 -10.99
C LEU A 310 29.19 15.84 -11.14
N GLN A 311 29.66 16.60 -10.15
CA GLN A 311 29.61 18.07 -10.21
C GLN A 311 30.50 18.64 -11.32
N ALA A 312 31.66 18.03 -11.59
CA ALA A 312 32.58 18.49 -12.61
C ALA A 312 32.12 18.19 -14.04
N ASN A 313 31.36 17.10 -14.25
CA ASN A 313 30.95 16.64 -15.58
C ASN A 313 29.50 17.03 -15.93
N ALA A 314 28.66 17.33 -14.95
CA ALA A 314 27.32 17.86 -15.19
C ALA A 314 27.33 19.34 -15.60
N SER A 315 26.38 19.72 -16.46
CA SER A 315 26.15 21.11 -16.86
C SER A 315 25.00 21.72 -16.08
N LEU A 316 25.33 22.65 -15.17
CA LEU A 316 24.37 23.34 -14.30
C LEU A 316 23.93 24.69 -14.89
N ASN A 317 22.62 24.86 -15.06
CA ASN A 317 21.99 26.15 -15.34
C ASN A 317 21.34 26.70 -14.06
N VAL A 318 22.09 27.53 -13.35
CA VAL A 318 21.67 28.13 -12.06
C VAL A 318 20.45 29.05 -12.21
N ALA A 319 20.25 29.69 -13.37
CA ALA A 319 19.12 30.59 -13.57
C ALA A 319 17.78 29.85 -13.75
N GLN A 320 17.82 28.63 -14.28
CA GLN A 320 16.66 27.77 -14.54
C GLN A 320 16.58 26.57 -13.59
N ASN A 321 17.45 26.53 -12.57
CA ASN A 321 17.65 25.37 -11.68
C ASN A 321 17.68 24.04 -12.45
N ALA A 322 18.43 23.98 -13.55
CA ALA A 322 18.44 22.84 -14.45
C ALA A 322 19.79 22.14 -14.47
N VAL A 323 19.77 20.82 -14.62
CA VAL A 323 20.95 19.99 -14.87
C VAL A 323 20.82 19.25 -16.21
N THR A 324 21.93 19.13 -16.93
CA THR A 324 22.08 18.32 -18.16
C THR A 324 23.46 17.64 -18.13
N HIS A 325 23.72 16.71 -19.04
CA HIS A 325 25.03 16.04 -19.16
C HIS A 325 25.49 15.36 -17.86
N VAL A 326 24.55 14.77 -17.11
CA VAL A 326 24.88 13.93 -15.96
C VAL A 326 25.58 12.67 -16.49
N ASP A 327 26.73 12.32 -15.92
CA ASP A 327 27.51 11.16 -16.33
C ASP A 327 26.91 9.86 -15.78
N THR A 328 25.80 9.42 -16.39
CA THR A 328 25.05 8.22 -15.97
C THR A 328 25.91 6.96 -16.08
N ALA A 329 26.78 6.87 -17.09
CA ALA A 329 27.71 5.75 -17.27
C ALA A 329 28.71 5.65 -16.10
N TYR A 330 29.20 6.77 -15.58
CA TYR A 330 30.04 6.75 -14.38
C TYR A 330 29.27 6.28 -13.14
N ILE A 331 27.99 6.68 -12.99
CA ILE A 331 27.15 6.21 -11.89
C ILE A 331 26.98 4.70 -11.94
N GLU A 332 26.61 4.16 -13.11
CA GLU A 332 26.45 2.72 -13.32
C GLU A 332 27.75 1.95 -13.06
N GLN A 333 28.86 2.43 -13.62
CA GLN A 333 30.17 1.80 -13.43
C GLN A 333 30.57 1.80 -11.96
N THR A 334 30.37 2.91 -11.24
CA THR A 334 30.68 3.00 -9.82
C THR A 334 29.90 1.96 -9.01
N TRP A 335 28.60 1.81 -9.26
CA TRP A 335 27.79 0.82 -8.56
C TRP A 335 28.12 -0.62 -8.97
N ALA A 336 28.48 -0.85 -10.23
CA ALA A 336 28.96 -2.16 -10.69
C ALA A 336 30.30 -2.54 -10.02
N ASP A 337 31.22 -1.59 -9.88
CA ASP A 337 32.51 -1.80 -9.22
C ASP A 337 32.31 -2.09 -7.73
N VAL A 338 31.51 -1.28 -7.03
CA VAL A 338 31.11 -1.54 -5.64
C VAL A 338 30.48 -2.93 -5.51
N GLY A 339 29.54 -3.27 -6.41
CA GLY A 339 28.90 -4.58 -6.42
C GLY A 339 29.90 -5.73 -6.59
N SER A 340 30.89 -5.57 -7.47
CA SER A 340 31.95 -6.56 -7.70
C SER A 340 32.95 -6.68 -6.55
N GLU A 341 33.30 -5.57 -5.90
CA GLU A 341 34.18 -5.58 -4.72
C GLU A 341 33.50 -6.29 -3.56
N LEU A 342 32.24 -5.94 -3.30
CA LEU A 342 31.42 -6.63 -2.33
C LEU A 342 31.31 -8.11 -2.70
N ALA A 343 31.05 -8.45 -3.97
CA ALA A 343 31.03 -9.82 -4.49
C ALA A 343 32.26 -10.65 -4.07
N GLY A 344 33.45 -10.04 -4.11
CA GLY A 344 34.72 -10.67 -3.74
C GLY A 344 34.97 -10.76 -2.23
N ILE A 345 34.27 -9.96 -1.43
CA ILE A 345 34.36 -9.94 0.04
C ILE A 345 33.36 -10.93 0.67
N PHE A 346 32.25 -11.24 0.00
CA PHE A 346 31.21 -12.10 0.58
C PHE A 346 31.69 -13.55 0.83
N PRO A 347 31.51 -14.08 2.05
CA PRO A 347 31.35 -15.52 2.24
C PRO A 347 30.00 -16.00 1.65
N ASP A 348 29.75 -17.32 1.60
CA ASP A 348 28.50 -17.92 1.06
C ASP A 348 27.19 -17.38 1.70
N ASP A 349 27.27 -16.62 2.80
CA ASP A 349 26.15 -16.01 3.52
C ASP A 349 26.26 -14.46 3.52
N VAL A 350 25.53 -13.83 2.59
CA VAL A 350 25.44 -12.35 2.44
C VAL A 350 24.77 -11.69 3.64
N ALA A 351 23.86 -12.39 4.33
CA ALA A 351 23.13 -11.83 5.48
C ALA A 351 24.06 -11.52 6.65
N ALA A 352 25.19 -12.23 6.77
CA ALA A 352 26.18 -12.01 7.81
C ALA A 352 26.95 -10.67 7.70
N LEU A 353 26.94 -10.03 6.52
CA LEU A 353 27.58 -8.72 6.32
C LEU A 353 26.66 -7.54 6.64
N LEU A 354 25.35 -7.77 6.65
CA LEU A 354 24.37 -6.73 6.96
C LEU A 354 24.21 -6.60 8.48
N PRO A 355 23.88 -5.40 8.98
CA PRO A 355 23.44 -5.26 10.36
C PRO A 355 22.25 -6.18 10.65
N GLN A 356 22.30 -6.90 11.77
CA GLN A 356 21.27 -7.88 12.13
C GLN A 356 20.59 -7.51 13.43
N GLN A 357 19.29 -7.75 13.47
CA GLN A 357 18.47 -7.73 14.68
C GLN A 357 17.91 -9.13 14.90
N THR A 358 18.26 -9.76 16.02
CA THR A 358 17.76 -11.11 16.36
C THR A 358 17.14 -11.11 17.75
N ILE A 359 16.03 -11.83 17.92
CA ILE A 359 15.37 -11.95 19.23
C ILE A 359 16.30 -12.74 20.16
N ILE A 360 16.57 -12.20 21.35
CA ILE A 360 17.24 -12.96 22.41
C ILE A 360 16.27 -14.03 22.87
N SER A 361 16.46 -15.24 22.33
CA SER A 361 15.53 -16.35 22.52
C SER A 361 15.47 -16.79 23.98
N THR A 362 14.27 -17.13 24.42
CA THR A 362 14.01 -17.65 25.76
C THR A 362 13.48 -19.09 25.69
N THR A 363 13.86 -19.92 26.65
CA THR A 363 13.29 -21.27 26.79
C THR A 363 13.08 -21.53 28.27
N HIS A 364 11.93 -21.10 28.76
CA HIS A 364 11.57 -21.31 30.15
C HIS A 364 10.88 -22.66 30.30
N PRO A 365 11.22 -23.47 31.33
CA PRO A 365 10.50 -24.70 31.63
C PRO A 365 9.16 -24.47 32.34
N ILE A 366 8.88 -23.23 32.75
CA ILE A 366 7.70 -22.78 33.50
C ILE A 366 7.36 -21.33 33.12
N LEU A 367 6.14 -20.89 33.42
CA LEU A 367 5.71 -19.50 33.20
C LEU A 367 6.05 -18.60 34.40
N ALA A 368 6.54 -17.39 34.11
CA ALA A 368 6.83 -16.39 35.14
C ALA A 368 5.52 -15.86 35.76
N GLY A 369 5.53 -15.63 37.09
CA GLY A 369 4.37 -15.11 37.83
C GLY A 369 4.08 -13.61 37.64
N SER A 370 4.94 -12.89 36.92
CA SER A 370 4.87 -11.44 36.73
C SER A 370 5.45 -11.02 35.39
N LEU A 371 4.99 -9.87 34.88
CA LEU A 371 5.53 -9.22 33.69
C LEU A 371 6.95 -8.67 33.94
N PRO A 372 7.77 -8.50 32.88
CA PRO A 372 9.16 -8.05 33.00
C PRO A 372 9.32 -6.54 33.29
N TYR A 373 8.22 -5.79 33.35
CA TYR A 373 8.20 -4.35 33.61
C TYR A 373 7.09 -3.97 34.61
N PRO A 374 7.21 -2.82 35.29
CA PRO A 374 6.13 -2.27 36.13
C PRO A 374 4.86 -1.93 35.34
N VAL A 375 3.72 -2.52 35.75
CA VAL A 375 2.38 -2.07 35.34
C VAL A 375 1.95 -0.94 36.25
N ARG A 376 1.57 0.21 35.67
CA ARG A 376 1.08 1.38 36.40
C ARG A 376 -0.42 1.36 36.59
N LEU A 377 -1.12 0.88 35.57
CA LEU A 377 -2.56 0.78 35.57
C LEU A 377 -2.98 -0.49 34.83
N PHE A 378 -3.79 -1.33 35.48
CA PHE A 378 -4.52 -2.39 34.80
C PHE A 378 -5.83 -1.80 34.26
N GLY A 379 -6.00 -1.85 32.94
CA GLY A 379 -7.22 -1.49 32.24
C GLY A 379 -8.16 -2.69 32.07
N LEU A 380 -9.02 -2.62 31.06
CA LEU A 380 -9.99 -3.67 30.75
C LEU A 380 -9.31 -4.99 30.39
N SER A 381 -9.93 -6.08 30.85
CA SER A 381 -9.66 -7.42 30.37
C SER A 381 -10.86 -7.93 29.60
N LEU A 382 -10.66 -8.29 28.33
CA LEU A 382 -11.74 -8.51 27.37
C LEU A 382 -11.49 -9.77 26.54
N PRO A 383 -12.51 -10.61 26.28
CA PRO A 383 -12.37 -11.77 25.41
C PRO A 383 -12.19 -11.38 23.93
N GLU A 384 -12.55 -10.17 23.54
CA GLU A 384 -12.38 -9.64 22.18
C GLU A 384 -11.85 -8.20 22.19
N VAL A 385 -11.23 -7.78 21.09
CA VAL A 385 -10.80 -6.39 20.92
C VAL A 385 -12.03 -5.50 20.63
N PRO A 386 -12.24 -4.40 21.36
CA PRO A 386 -13.31 -3.45 21.05
C PRO A 386 -13.17 -2.85 19.64
N ASP A 387 -14.31 -2.59 18.99
CA ASP A 387 -14.36 -2.03 17.63
C ASP A 387 -13.57 -0.70 17.48
N VAL A 388 -13.55 0.13 18.51
CA VAL A 388 -12.78 1.40 18.53
C VAL A 388 -11.26 1.22 18.51
N LEU A 389 -10.77 0.00 18.74
CA LEU A 389 -9.35 -0.35 18.67
C LEU A 389 -9.01 -1.15 17.40
N ARG A 390 -9.97 -1.35 16.49
CA ARG A 390 -9.75 -2.04 15.22
C ARG A 390 -9.43 -1.02 14.12
N HIS A 391 -8.44 -1.36 13.31
CA HIS A 391 -8.26 -0.66 12.04
C HIS A 391 -9.29 -1.12 11.02
N LYS A 392 -9.74 -0.21 10.17
CA LYS A 392 -10.75 -0.48 9.14
C LYS A 392 -10.36 0.10 7.80
N LEU A 393 -10.92 -0.49 6.77
CA LEU A 393 -10.82 -0.12 5.38
C LEU A 393 -12.24 0.08 4.84
N THR A 394 -12.49 1.21 4.18
CA THR A 394 -13.70 1.43 3.38
C THR A 394 -13.29 1.71 1.95
N VAL A 395 -13.75 0.87 1.02
CA VAL A 395 -13.57 1.02 -0.44
C VAL A 395 -14.90 1.48 -1.02
N SER A 396 -14.89 2.57 -1.78
CA SER A 396 -16.07 3.04 -2.52
C SER A 396 -15.72 3.37 -3.96
N VAL A 397 -16.65 3.08 -4.87
CA VAL A 397 -16.51 3.35 -6.30
C VAL A 397 -17.54 4.39 -6.68
N HIS A 398 -17.11 5.49 -7.28
CA HIS A 398 -17.97 6.59 -7.72
C HIS A 398 -17.83 6.81 -9.22
N ASP A 399 -18.91 7.20 -9.88
CA ASP A 399 -18.90 7.76 -11.22
C ASP A 399 -19.53 9.17 -11.23
N GLU A 400 -19.77 9.72 -12.42
CA GLU A 400 -20.40 11.05 -12.57
C GLU A 400 -21.81 11.16 -11.96
N THR A 401 -22.48 10.02 -11.70
CA THR A 401 -23.82 9.95 -11.13
C THR A 401 -23.81 9.81 -9.61
N GLY A 402 -22.69 9.39 -9.02
CA GLY A 402 -22.47 9.25 -7.58
C GLY A 402 -21.86 7.90 -7.18
N GLU A 403 -22.14 7.47 -5.95
CA GLU A 403 -21.63 6.20 -5.40
C GLU A 403 -22.30 5.00 -6.07
N LEU A 404 -21.50 4.12 -6.66
CA LEU A 404 -21.93 2.85 -7.27
C LEU A 404 -21.82 1.67 -6.31
N LEU A 405 -20.78 1.66 -5.48
CA LEU A 405 -20.46 0.58 -4.56
C LEU A 405 -19.77 1.14 -3.31
N THR A 406 -20.05 0.55 -2.15
CA THR A 406 -19.30 0.78 -0.90
C THR A 406 -19.11 -0.53 -0.15
N TYR A 407 -17.92 -0.74 0.42
CA TYR A 407 -17.56 -1.92 1.19
C TYR A 407 -16.65 -1.54 2.35
N THR A 408 -17.03 -1.91 3.57
CA THR A 408 -16.24 -1.67 4.78
C THR A 408 -15.88 -2.99 5.45
N ALA A 409 -14.59 -3.14 5.81
CA ALA A 409 -14.08 -4.27 6.57
C ALA A 409 -13.11 -3.81 7.66
N VAL A 410 -13.04 -4.58 8.75
CA VAL A 410 -11.92 -4.48 9.69
C VAL A 410 -10.69 -5.16 9.08
N LEU A 411 -9.50 -4.59 9.25
CA LEU A 411 -8.29 -5.11 8.60
C LEU A 411 -7.99 -6.59 8.94
N PRO A 412 -8.19 -7.09 10.18
CA PRO A 412 -7.97 -8.51 10.48
C PRO A 412 -8.84 -9.47 9.63
N ALA A 413 -10.02 -9.04 9.19
CA ALA A 413 -10.92 -9.87 8.38
C ALA A 413 -10.44 -10.02 6.92
N VAL A 414 -9.58 -9.11 6.44
CA VAL A 414 -9.07 -9.10 5.06
C VAL A 414 -7.56 -9.31 4.98
N ALA A 415 -6.86 -9.44 6.12
CA ALA A 415 -5.40 -9.49 6.19
C ALA A 415 -4.74 -10.67 5.44
N GLN A 416 -5.46 -11.79 5.29
CA GLN A 416 -4.99 -12.98 4.54
C GLN A 416 -5.75 -13.19 3.22
N GLN A 417 -6.58 -12.24 2.83
CA GLN A 417 -7.41 -12.34 1.64
C GLN A 417 -6.78 -11.50 0.53
N THR A 418 -6.93 -11.93 -0.73
CA THR A 418 -6.76 -10.99 -1.85
C THR A 418 -8.02 -10.16 -1.99
N LEU A 419 -7.87 -8.86 -2.24
CA LEU A 419 -8.98 -7.92 -2.40
C LEU A 419 -8.92 -7.32 -3.80
N SER A 420 -10.04 -7.32 -4.51
CA SER A 420 -10.13 -6.68 -5.82
C SER A 420 -11.50 -6.08 -6.08
N ILE A 421 -11.54 -5.17 -7.05
CA ILE A 421 -12.75 -4.74 -7.75
C ILE A 421 -12.77 -5.44 -9.11
N ALA A 422 -13.83 -6.18 -9.40
CA ALA A 422 -14.06 -6.82 -10.69
C ALA A 422 -15.28 -6.20 -11.38
N TYR A 423 -15.30 -6.21 -12.72
CA TYR A 423 -16.43 -5.74 -13.51
C TYR A 423 -17.02 -6.88 -14.34
N GLU A 424 -18.29 -7.18 -14.11
CA GLU A 424 -19.05 -8.15 -14.90
C GLU A 424 -20.16 -7.45 -15.72
N PRO A 425 -20.58 -8.03 -16.86
CA PRO A 425 -21.72 -7.53 -17.62
C PRO A 425 -23.00 -7.46 -16.75
N ALA A 426 -23.66 -6.30 -16.73
CA ALA A 426 -24.79 -6.02 -15.82
C ALA A 426 -26.03 -6.87 -16.05
N THR A 427 -26.26 -7.31 -17.28
CA THR A 427 -27.45 -8.06 -17.64
C THR A 427 -27.15 -9.19 -18.63
N GLN A 428 -28.09 -10.13 -18.76
CA GLN A 428 -28.02 -11.14 -19.82
C GLN A 428 -27.97 -10.51 -21.22
N SER A 429 -28.58 -9.34 -21.42
CA SER A 429 -28.50 -8.62 -22.71
C SER A 429 -27.08 -8.14 -23.02
N ASP A 430 -26.30 -7.78 -22.00
CA ASP A 430 -24.90 -7.39 -22.14
C ASP A 430 -24.04 -8.61 -22.54
N ILE A 431 -24.28 -9.75 -21.89
CA ILE A 431 -23.62 -11.02 -22.21
C ILE A 431 -23.94 -11.46 -23.64
N ASP A 432 -25.22 -11.46 -24.02
CA ASP A 432 -25.69 -11.87 -25.35
C ASP A 432 -25.07 -10.98 -26.44
N TYR A 433 -24.96 -9.67 -26.19
CA TYR A 433 -24.27 -8.75 -27.10
C TYR A 433 -22.80 -9.11 -27.26
N ILE A 434 -22.04 -9.26 -26.17
CA ILE A 434 -20.62 -9.60 -26.22
C ILE A 434 -20.42 -10.92 -27.00
N GLN A 435 -21.22 -11.94 -26.73
CA GLN A 435 -21.14 -13.23 -27.43
C GLN A 435 -21.49 -13.13 -28.93
N SER A 436 -22.34 -12.19 -29.32
CA SER A 436 -22.71 -11.96 -30.73
C SER A 436 -21.57 -11.35 -31.56
N VAL A 437 -20.71 -10.52 -30.93
CA VAL A 437 -19.59 -9.85 -31.59
C VAL A 437 -18.25 -10.54 -31.35
N VAL A 438 -18.13 -11.34 -30.28
CA VAL A 438 -16.97 -12.15 -29.93
C VAL A 438 -17.41 -13.62 -29.77
N PRO A 439 -17.51 -14.39 -30.87
CA PRO A 439 -17.94 -15.78 -30.80
C PRO A 439 -16.93 -16.63 -30.01
N THR A 440 -17.40 -17.42 -29.04
CA THR A 440 -16.55 -18.32 -28.23
C THR A 440 -15.69 -19.25 -29.08
N SER A 441 -16.20 -19.69 -30.24
CA SER A 441 -15.44 -20.53 -31.17
C SER A 441 -14.18 -19.87 -31.72
N GLN A 442 -14.15 -18.54 -31.81
CA GLN A 442 -13.00 -17.78 -32.29
C GLN A 442 -11.96 -17.61 -31.18
N ILE A 443 -12.41 -17.34 -29.94
CA ILE A 443 -11.53 -17.33 -28.75
C ILE A 443 -10.84 -18.70 -28.57
N VAL A 444 -11.57 -19.80 -28.74
CA VAL A 444 -10.98 -21.16 -28.59
C VAL A 444 -9.95 -21.46 -29.69
N GLN A 445 -10.09 -20.87 -30.88
CA GLN A 445 -9.15 -21.08 -31.99
C GLN A 445 -7.89 -20.23 -31.87
N GLU A 446 -8.01 -19.02 -31.34
CA GLU A 446 -6.91 -18.05 -31.18
C GLU A 446 -6.93 -17.46 -29.75
N PRO A 447 -6.69 -18.29 -28.71
CA PRO A 447 -6.77 -17.85 -27.32
C PRO A 447 -5.78 -16.73 -26.99
N GLU A 448 -4.63 -16.70 -27.67
CA GLU A 448 -3.64 -15.62 -27.58
C GLU A 448 -4.16 -14.26 -28.05
N ASN A 449 -5.13 -14.24 -28.98
CA ASN A 449 -5.70 -13.01 -29.54
C ASN A 449 -7.03 -12.61 -28.87
N ALA A 450 -7.45 -13.30 -27.81
CA ALA A 450 -8.79 -13.14 -27.23
C ALA A 450 -9.06 -11.70 -26.76
N LEU A 451 -8.08 -11.06 -26.11
CA LEU A 451 -8.18 -9.67 -25.66
C LEU A 451 -8.25 -8.70 -26.86
N THR A 452 -7.36 -8.87 -27.84
CA THR A 452 -7.36 -8.05 -29.07
C THR A 452 -8.68 -8.17 -29.81
N LEU A 453 -9.24 -9.38 -29.93
CA LEU A 453 -10.55 -9.61 -30.51
C LEU A 453 -11.67 -8.92 -29.71
N PHE A 454 -11.63 -9.03 -28.38
CA PHE A 454 -12.60 -8.38 -27.52
C PHE A 454 -12.61 -6.86 -27.72
N PHE A 455 -11.45 -6.21 -27.61
CA PHE A 455 -11.34 -4.75 -27.70
C PHE A 455 -11.59 -4.18 -29.11
N THR A 456 -11.39 -4.99 -30.15
CA THR A 456 -11.70 -4.57 -31.52
C THR A 456 -13.16 -4.78 -31.92
N ALA A 457 -13.84 -5.78 -31.35
CA ALA A 457 -15.21 -6.12 -31.70
C ALA A 457 -16.26 -5.48 -30.77
N VAL A 458 -15.97 -5.37 -29.47
CA VAL A 458 -16.91 -4.87 -28.48
C VAL A 458 -16.88 -3.35 -28.45
N SER A 459 -18.04 -2.76 -28.76
CA SER A 459 -18.26 -1.32 -28.60
C SER A 459 -18.67 -1.00 -27.14
N PRO A 460 -17.87 -0.26 -26.35
CA PRO A 460 -18.08 -0.10 -24.90
C PRO A 460 -19.41 0.55 -24.52
N GLN A 461 -19.82 1.60 -25.22
CA GLN A 461 -21.12 2.28 -25.05
C GLN A 461 -22.37 1.36 -25.16
N LEU A 462 -22.22 0.13 -25.67
CA LEU A 462 -23.33 -0.83 -25.81
C LEU A 462 -23.40 -1.85 -24.67
N VAL A 463 -22.44 -1.81 -23.74
CA VAL A 463 -22.31 -2.74 -22.60
C VAL A 463 -22.41 -1.94 -21.31
N ASN A 464 -23.30 -2.38 -20.42
CA ASN A 464 -23.23 -1.98 -19.01
C ASN A 464 -22.49 -3.05 -18.21
N VAL A 465 -21.74 -2.61 -17.21
CA VAL A 465 -21.08 -3.46 -16.22
C VAL A 465 -21.47 -3.04 -14.82
N HIS A 466 -21.24 -3.89 -13.83
CA HIS A 466 -21.35 -3.53 -12.42
C HIS A 466 -20.02 -3.82 -11.69
N PRO A 467 -19.55 -2.90 -10.83
CA PRO A 467 -18.41 -3.17 -9.98
C PRO A 467 -18.78 -4.20 -8.90
N MET A 468 -17.84 -5.06 -8.55
CA MET A 468 -17.98 -6.07 -7.51
C MET A 468 -16.74 -6.10 -6.64
N ILE A 469 -16.91 -6.16 -5.33
CA ILE A 469 -15.80 -6.48 -4.43
C ILE A 469 -15.63 -7.98 -4.38
N GLN A 470 -14.42 -8.46 -4.68
CA GLN A 470 -14.06 -9.87 -4.54
C GLN A 470 -13.03 -10.05 -3.40
N LEU A 471 -13.21 -11.13 -2.64
CA LEU A 471 -12.22 -11.66 -1.71
C LEU A 471 -11.78 -13.04 -2.20
N ASN A 472 -10.49 -13.24 -2.44
CA ASN A 472 -9.96 -14.49 -3.05
C ASN A 472 -10.66 -14.85 -4.38
N GLY A 473 -10.98 -13.84 -5.21
CA GLY A 473 -11.73 -14.01 -6.45
C GLY A 473 -13.22 -14.33 -6.26
N VAL A 474 -13.75 -14.31 -5.03
CA VAL A 474 -15.18 -14.58 -4.75
C VAL A 474 -15.93 -13.28 -4.45
N THR A 475 -16.97 -13.00 -5.23
CA THR A 475 -17.82 -11.82 -5.08
C THR A 475 -18.49 -11.75 -3.70
N THR A 476 -18.27 -10.64 -3.00
CA THR A 476 -18.81 -10.33 -1.67
C THR A 476 -19.88 -9.24 -1.74
N VAL A 477 -19.69 -8.21 -2.56
CA VAL A 477 -20.63 -7.09 -2.75
C VAL A 477 -20.75 -6.79 -4.24
N VAL A 478 -21.96 -6.47 -4.70
CA VAL A 478 -22.28 -6.04 -6.06
C VAL A 478 -22.82 -4.61 -6.03
N GLY A 479 -22.26 -3.74 -6.86
CA GLY A 479 -22.67 -2.34 -6.99
C GLY A 479 -23.74 -2.10 -8.04
N SER A 480 -24.08 -0.83 -8.24
CA SER A 480 -25.00 -0.37 -9.28
C SER A 480 -24.33 -0.44 -10.67
N GLU A 481 -25.13 -0.62 -11.73
CA GLU A 481 -24.61 -0.67 -13.09
C GLU A 481 -24.06 0.70 -13.56
N THR A 482 -23.05 0.67 -14.42
CA THR A 482 -22.49 1.81 -15.13
C THR A 482 -22.08 1.39 -16.55
N GLY A 483 -21.75 2.35 -17.42
CA GLY A 483 -21.29 2.05 -18.78
C GLY A 483 -19.88 1.44 -18.79
N MET A 484 -19.63 0.44 -19.64
CA MET A 484 -18.28 -0.12 -19.79
C MET A 484 -17.29 0.95 -20.24
N GLY A 485 -16.16 1.06 -19.53
CA GLY A 485 -15.14 2.08 -19.80
C GLY A 485 -15.47 3.48 -19.27
N ALA A 486 -16.59 3.66 -18.56
CA ALA A 486 -16.92 4.92 -17.91
C ALA A 486 -15.79 5.34 -16.94
N ALA A 487 -15.54 6.65 -16.84
CA ALA A 487 -14.61 7.20 -15.86
C ALA A 487 -15.16 7.00 -14.45
N GLN A 488 -14.28 6.57 -13.54
CA GLN A 488 -14.63 6.31 -12.15
C GLN A 488 -13.51 6.75 -11.22
N THR A 489 -13.87 7.00 -9.97
CA THR A 489 -12.92 7.21 -8.88
C THR A 489 -13.13 6.11 -7.84
N VAL A 490 -12.07 5.36 -7.56
CA VAL A 490 -12.02 4.42 -6.43
C VAL A 490 -11.45 5.18 -5.24
N LEU A 491 -12.25 5.35 -4.19
CA LEU A 491 -11.84 5.98 -2.94
C LEU A 491 -11.60 4.91 -1.88
N VAL A 492 -10.47 5.00 -1.20
CA VAL A 492 -10.09 4.08 -0.13
C VAL A 492 -9.77 4.84 1.15
N GLN A 493 -10.62 4.71 2.15
CA GLN A 493 -10.46 5.33 3.47
C GLN A 493 -9.96 4.30 4.49
N PHE A 494 -8.87 4.64 5.18
CA PHE A 494 -8.40 3.90 6.36
C PHE A 494 -8.89 4.59 7.63
N GLU A 495 -9.44 3.83 8.56
CA GLU A 495 -9.76 4.30 9.91
C GLU A 495 -8.84 3.59 10.90
N ALA A 496 -8.09 4.36 11.69
CA ALA A 496 -7.25 3.84 12.76
C ALA A 496 -7.64 4.45 14.11
N PRO A 497 -7.35 3.78 15.25
CA PRO A 497 -7.78 4.24 16.56
C PRO A 497 -7.19 5.59 16.99
N THR A 498 -5.98 5.93 16.51
CA THR A 498 -5.20 7.06 17.02
C THR A 498 -4.64 7.99 15.95
N ILE A 499 -4.57 7.54 14.70
CA ILE A 499 -4.02 8.31 13.59
C ILE A 499 -5.12 8.50 12.56
N ALA A 500 -5.43 9.75 12.24
CA ALA A 500 -6.31 10.06 11.13
C ALA A 500 -5.46 10.28 9.88
N THR A 501 -5.87 9.66 8.78
CA THR A 501 -5.25 9.86 7.47
C THR A 501 -6.33 10.07 6.43
N PRO A 502 -6.06 10.85 5.37
CA PRO A 502 -7.00 11.08 4.29
C PRO A 502 -7.31 9.78 3.55
N ALA A 503 -8.42 9.80 2.80
CA ALA A 503 -8.69 8.79 1.79
C ALA A 503 -7.64 8.89 0.68
N VAL A 504 -7.35 7.77 0.05
CA VAL A 504 -6.58 7.72 -1.18
C VAL A 504 -7.49 7.44 -2.35
N GLU A 505 -7.15 7.99 -3.52
CA GLU A 505 -7.98 7.95 -4.71
C GLU A 505 -7.24 7.25 -5.85
N LEU A 506 -7.98 6.52 -6.67
CA LEU A 506 -7.50 6.00 -7.94
C LEU A 506 -8.51 6.38 -9.03
N ASP A 507 -8.03 7.12 -10.02
CA ASP A 507 -8.76 7.34 -11.28
C ASP A 507 -8.74 6.04 -12.09
N ALA A 508 -9.90 5.46 -12.34
CA ALA A 508 -10.04 4.17 -13.00
C ALA A 508 -11.11 4.19 -14.10
N ARG A 509 -11.19 3.08 -14.84
CA ARG A 509 -12.21 2.84 -15.85
C ARG A 509 -13.03 1.63 -15.46
N ALA A 510 -14.34 1.67 -15.73
CA ALA A 510 -15.27 0.58 -15.43
C ALA A 510 -15.05 -0.65 -16.33
N TRP A 511 -13.99 -1.44 -16.08
CA TRP A 511 -13.70 -2.69 -16.77
C TRP A 511 -12.66 -3.54 -16.03
N GLY A 512 -12.60 -4.83 -16.35
CA GLY A 512 -11.52 -5.73 -15.94
C GLY A 512 -11.44 -5.94 -14.43
N HIS A 513 -10.21 -5.98 -13.92
CA HIS A 513 -9.91 -6.15 -12.49
C HIS A 513 -9.01 -5.01 -12.01
N ILE A 514 -9.25 -4.58 -10.78
CA ILE A 514 -8.37 -3.68 -10.01
C ILE A 514 -8.01 -4.43 -8.72
N GLY A 515 -6.74 -4.82 -8.57
CA GLY A 515 -6.24 -5.44 -7.35
C GLY A 515 -5.92 -4.40 -6.29
N LEU A 516 -6.27 -4.67 -5.03
CA LEU A 516 -5.98 -3.85 -3.85
C LEU A 516 -5.12 -4.65 -2.90
N THR A 517 -3.83 -4.34 -2.85
CA THR A 517 -2.87 -5.09 -2.04
C THR A 517 -2.48 -4.32 -0.80
N LEU A 518 -2.63 -4.95 0.35
CA LEU A 518 -2.33 -4.38 1.66
C LEU A 518 -0.98 -4.86 2.18
N ASP A 519 -0.17 -3.91 2.66
CA ASP A 519 0.94 -4.15 3.57
C ASP A 519 0.62 -3.54 4.93
N LEU A 520 0.38 -4.41 5.90
CA LEU A 520 -0.20 -4.05 7.19
C LEU A 520 0.83 -3.73 8.28
N ALA A 521 2.03 -4.29 8.18
CA ALA A 521 3.05 -4.24 9.23
C ALA A 521 4.48 -4.40 8.68
N GLY A 522 4.61 -4.57 7.37
CA GLY A 522 5.79 -5.00 6.64
C GLY A 522 5.65 -6.45 6.20
N ILE A 523 6.19 -6.81 5.05
CA ILE A 523 6.17 -8.18 4.52
C ILE A 523 7.46 -8.92 4.91
N SER A 524 7.32 -10.14 5.45
CA SER A 524 8.43 -11.05 5.76
C SER A 524 8.69 -12.09 4.67
N ASP A 525 9.83 -12.76 4.78
CA ASP A 525 10.22 -13.90 3.93
C ASP A 525 9.18 -15.03 4.01
N GLU A 526 8.68 -15.34 5.21
CA GLU A 526 7.66 -16.38 5.39
C GLU A 526 6.34 -16.00 4.72
N HIS A 527 5.92 -14.73 4.82
CA HIS A 527 4.69 -14.26 4.20
C HIS A 527 4.76 -14.34 2.68
N ILE A 528 5.81 -13.78 2.07
CA ILE A 528 5.91 -13.79 0.61
C ILE A 528 6.06 -15.22 0.07
N ALA A 529 6.80 -16.10 0.76
CA ALA A 529 6.92 -17.50 0.36
C ALA A 529 5.58 -18.26 0.44
N SER A 530 4.77 -18.00 1.47
CA SER A 530 3.41 -18.55 1.60
C SER A 530 2.54 -18.14 0.41
N ARG A 531 2.56 -16.86 0.04
CA ARG A 531 1.78 -16.32 -1.08
C ARG A 531 2.24 -16.86 -2.45
N ILE A 532 3.54 -17.02 -2.66
CA ILE A 532 4.08 -17.68 -3.86
C ILE A 532 3.58 -19.13 -3.95
N SER A 533 3.67 -19.90 -2.86
CA SER A 533 3.20 -21.28 -2.80
C SER A 533 1.71 -21.42 -3.08
N HIS A 534 0.90 -20.46 -2.58
CA HIS A 534 -0.52 -20.39 -2.88
C HIS A 534 -0.78 -20.17 -4.37
N TYR A 535 -0.11 -19.19 -4.98
CA TYR A 535 -0.22 -18.90 -6.41
C TYR A 535 0.21 -20.10 -7.27
N ASP A 536 1.32 -20.75 -6.93
CA ASP A 536 1.78 -21.98 -7.60
C ASP A 536 0.72 -23.09 -7.56
N THR A 537 0.00 -23.21 -6.45
CA THR A 537 -1.11 -24.16 -6.31
C THR A 537 -2.27 -23.83 -7.25
N LEU A 538 -2.63 -22.56 -7.39
CA LEU A 538 -3.66 -22.11 -8.35
C LEU A 538 -3.24 -22.41 -9.79
N VAL A 539 -1.99 -22.11 -10.16
CA VAL A 539 -1.43 -22.43 -11.48
C VAL A 539 -1.47 -23.94 -11.75
N GLN A 540 -1.08 -24.76 -10.79
CA GLN A 540 -1.12 -26.23 -10.93
C GLN A 540 -2.56 -26.74 -11.10
N ASN A 541 -3.51 -26.19 -10.34
CA ASN A 541 -4.93 -26.54 -10.47
C ASN A 541 -5.50 -26.13 -11.83
N PHE A 542 -5.14 -24.95 -12.32
CA PHE A 542 -5.55 -24.48 -13.65
C PHE A 542 -4.98 -25.37 -14.75
N ALA A 543 -3.68 -25.69 -14.70
CA ALA A 543 -3.03 -26.60 -15.64
C ALA A 543 -3.65 -28.01 -15.61
N ALA A 544 -4.04 -28.50 -14.42
CA ALA A 544 -4.75 -29.76 -14.29
C ALA A 544 -6.16 -29.72 -14.89
N ALA A 545 -6.91 -28.63 -14.71
CA ALA A 545 -8.23 -28.45 -15.34
C ALA A 545 -8.09 -28.41 -16.88
N GLN A 546 -7.09 -27.67 -17.37
CA GLN A 546 -6.77 -27.60 -18.80
C GLN A 546 -6.42 -28.98 -19.38
N ALA A 547 -5.56 -29.74 -18.71
CA ALA A 547 -5.16 -31.08 -19.17
C ALA A 547 -6.32 -32.10 -19.20
N ASN A 548 -7.41 -31.83 -18.49
CA ASN A 548 -8.61 -32.65 -18.45
C ASN A 548 -9.76 -32.11 -19.31
N ASP A 549 -9.52 -31.06 -20.12
CA ASP A 549 -10.54 -30.34 -20.88
C ASP A 549 -11.73 -29.84 -20.00
N ASP A 550 -11.48 -29.58 -18.71
CA ASP A 550 -12.49 -29.10 -17.76
C ASP A 550 -12.66 -27.57 -17.89
N VAL A 551 -13.49 -27.17 -18.85
CA VAL A 551 -13.81 -25.76 -19.13
C VAL A 551 -14.41 -25.05 -17.93
N ASN A 552 -15.24 -25.73 -17.14
CA ASN A 552 -15.86 -25.13 -15.96
C ASN A 552 -14.83 -24.93 -14.84
N GLY A 553 -13.97 -25.92 -14.61
CA GLY A 553 -12.87 -25.82 -13.64
C GLY A 553 -11.88 -24.71 -14.00
N MET A 554 -11.52 -24.57 -15.28
CA MET A 554 -10.72 -23.43 -15.74
C MET A 554 -11.43 -22.11 -15.47
N GLY A 555 -12.71 -21.98 -15.85
CA GLY A 555 -13.49 -20.76 -15.63
C GLY A 555 -13.58 -20.33 -14.16
N GLN A 556 -13.72 -21.29 -13.23
CA GLN A 556 -13.75 -21.01 -11.78
C GLN A 556 -12.41 -20.55 -11.20
N LEU A 557 -11.29 -20.81 -11.90
CA LEU A 557 -9.95 -20.49 -11.45
C LEU A 557 -9.40 -19.19 -12.06
N LEU A 558 -10.03 -18.64 -13.11
CA LEU A 558 -9.54 -17.44 -13.80
C LEU A 558 -9.48 -16.19 -12.90
N ASP A 559 -10.56 -15.92 -12.15
CA ASP A 559 -10.62 -14.78 -11.24
C ASP A 559 -9.63 -14.95 -10.07
N PRO A 560 -9.62 -16.07 -9.31
CA PRO A 560 -8.60 -16.30 -8.30
C PRO A 560 -7.17 -16.17 -8.84
N LEU A 561 -6.87 -16.76 -10.01
CA LEU A 561 -5.53 -16.69 -10.58
C LEU A 561 -5.13 -15.26 -10.95
N THR A 562 -6.05 -14.48 -11.51
CA THR A 562 -5.81 -13.09 -11.92
C THR A 562 -5.60 -12.19 -10.71
N VAL A 563 -6.49 -12.30 -9.72
CA VAL A 563 -6.45 -11.48 -8.51
C VAL A 563 -5.24 -11.83 -7.64
N ASP A 564 -4.87 -13.11 -7.52
CA ASP A 564 -3.64 -13.51 -6.82
C ASP A 564 -2.37 -13.10 -7.56
N ALA A 565 -2.35 -13.08 -8.90
CA ALA A 565 -1.23 -12.53 -9.65
C ALA A 565 -1.04 -11.03 -9.37
N TYR A 566 -2.14 -10.26 -9.37
CA TYR A 566 -2.12 -8.83 -9.08
C TYR A 566 -1.64 -8.56 -7.66
N ASP A 567 -2.16 -9.31 -6.68
CA ASP A 567 -1.73 -9.26 -5.28
C ASP A 567 -0.23 -9.56 -5.14
N LEU A 568 0.25 -10.64 -5.76
CA LEU A 568 1.62 -11.09 -5.62
C LEU A 568 2.63 -10.08 -6.18
N ILE A 569 2.30 -9.41 -7.29
CA ILE A 569 3.16 -8.36 -7.86
C ILE A 569 3.32 -7.22 -6.85
N VAL A 570 2.23 -6.61 -6.39
CA VAL A 570 2.32 -5.47 -5.46
C VAL A 570 2.92 -5.89 -4.11
N ARG A 571 2.62 -7.10 -3.64
CA ARG A 571 3.16 -7.63 -2.38
C ARG A 571 4.66 -7.88 -2.46
N ASN A 572 5.16 -8.37 -3.61
CA ASN A 572 6.59 -8.48 -3.87
C ASN A 572 7.27 -7.10 -3.95
N TRP A 573 6.57 -6.09 -4.47
CA TRP A 573 7.04 -4.70 -4.41
C TRP A 573 7.21 -4.24 -2.95
N PHE A 574 6.19 -4.42 -2.10
CA PHE A 574 6.26 -4.05 -0.68
C PHE A 574 7.38 -4.79 0.04
N TYR A 575 7.50 -6.11 -0.19
CA TYR A 575 8.59 -6.93 0.34
C TYR A 575 9.97 -6.37 0.01
N ARG A 576 10.22 -6.02 -1.26
CA ARG A 576 11.52 -5.46 -1.70
C ARG A 576 11.79 -4.10 -1.08
N VAL A 577 10.81 -3.21 -1.06
CA VAL A 577 10.95 -1.86 -0.49
C VAL A 577 11.14 -1.91 1.02
N ASP A 578 10.45 -2.81 1.73
CA ASP A 578 10.64 -3.03 3.16
C ASP A 578 12.03 -3.58 3.47
N HIS A 579 12.47 -4.59 2.71
CA HIS A 579 13.79 -5.17 2.89
C HIS A 579 14.87 -4.11 2.65
N HIS A 580 14.76 -3.33 1.56
CA HIS A 580 15.66 -2.23 1.28
C HIS A 580 15.63 -1.17 2.40
N SER A 581 14.43 -0.80 2.87
CA SER A 581 14.25 0.18 3.96
C SER A 581 14.88 -0.30 5.26
N ARG A 582 14.80 -1.58 5.60
CA ARG A 582 15.47 -2.15 6.80
C ARG A 582 16.99 -2.13 6.66
N VAL A 583 17.53 -2.39 5.48
CA VAL A 583 18.98 -2.29 5.24
C VAL A 583 19.42 -0.83 5.37
N LEU A 584 18.72 0.08 4.68
CA LEU A 584 19.01 1.51 4.70
C LEU A 584 18.86 2.11 6.09
N SER A 585 17.87 1.68 6.88
CA SER A 585 17.62 2.22 8.21
C SER A 585 18.79 1.93 9.13
N ASN A 586 19.36 0.72 9.03
CA ASN A 586 20.58 0.37 9.76
C ASN A 586 21.79 1.18 9.30
N LEU A 587 21.98 1.38 7.99
CA LEU A 587 23.08 2.20 7.47
C LEU A 587 23.01 3.65 7.93
N GLN A 588 21.80 4.22 7.95
CA GLN A 588 21.60 5.60 8.38
C GLN A 588 21.42 5.77 9.89
N GLN A 589 21.36 4.68 10.65
CA GLN A 589 21.09 4.65 12.10
C GLN A 589 19.75 5.33 12.43
N VAL A 590 18.69 4.90 11.75
CA VAL A 590 17.30 5.24 12.05
C VAL A 590 16.52 3.96 12.36
N ALA A 591 15.52 4.05 13.24
CA ALA A 591 14.50 3.02 13.39
C ALA A 591 13.44 3.19 12.30
N PHE A 592 12.97 2.08 11.73
CA PHE A 592 11.95 2.05 10.68
C PHE A 592 10.86 1.01 11.00
N ALA A 593 9.61 1.38 10.79
CA ALA A 593 8.47 0.47 10.80
C ALA A 593 7.45 0.84 9.73
N ARG A 594 6.85 -0.17 9.11
CA ARG A 594 5.72 0.00 8.18
C ARG A 594 4.43 0.25 8.95
N TYR A 595 3.60 1.15 8.43
CA TYR A 595 2.21 1.37 8.86
C TYR A 595 1.26 0.92 7.74
N PRO A 596 -0.01 0.54 8.02
CA PRO A 596 -0.97 0.11 7.00
C PRO A 596 -0.95 0.95 5.71
N SER A 597 -0.54 0.27 4.64
CA SER A 597 -0.22 0.81 3.32
C SER A 597 -1.01 0.05 2.23
N LEU A 598 -1.19 0.69 1.07
CA LEU A 598 -1.99 0.20 -0.04
C LEU A 598 -1.29 0.45 -1.36
N GLY A 599 -1.29 -0.57 -2.21
CA GLY A 599 -0.97 -0.43 -3.62
C GLY A 599 -2.03 -1.08 -4.50
N PHE A 600 -2.23 -0.49 -5.68
CA PHE A 600 -3.09 -1.03 -6.72
C PHE A 600 -2.27 -1.71 -7.80
N PHE A 601 -2.88 -2.72 -8.43
CA PHE A 601 -2.43 -3.24 -9.71
C PHE A 601 -3.62 -3.45 -10.63
N TYR A 602 -3.51 -2.97 -11.85
CA TYR A 602 -4.60 -3.07 -12.82
C TYR A 602 -4.07 -3.00 -14.25
N ALA A 603 -4.80 -3.65 -15.14
CA ALA A 603 -4.60 -3.46 -16.57
C ALA A 603 -5.32 -2.19 -17.03
N GLY A 604 -4.71 -1.48 -17.98
CA GLY A 604 -5.26 -0.28 -18.57
C GLY A 604 -4.89 -0.15 -20.04
N GLY A 605 -5.33 0.94 -20.65
CA GLY A 605 -5.05 1.25 -22.03
C GLY A 605 -5.77 2.52 -22.48
N THR A 606 -5.80 2.75 -23.79
CA THR A 606 -6.44 3.94 -24.36
C THR A 606 -7.95 3.78 -24.39
N VAL A 607 -8.66 4.76 -23.82
CA VAL A 607 -10.11 4.91 -24.00
C VAL A 607 -10.35 6.07 -24.96
N THR A 608 -10.86 5.77 -26.15
CA THR A 608 -11.32 6.81 -27.07
C THR A 608 -12.74 7.18 -26.68
N GLU A 609 -12.93 8.44 -26.34
CA GLU A 609 -14.20 8.99 -25.93
C GLU A 609 -14.76 9.94 -26.98
N LEU A 610 -16.07 10.08 -26.92
CA LEU A 610 -16.79 11.07 -27.68
C LEU A 610 -17.78 11.77 -26.77
N PHE A 611 -17.46 13.02 -26.43
CA PHE A 611 -18.20 13.82 -25.45
C PHE A 611 -18.44 13.07 -24.13
N GLY A 612 -17.40 12.38 -23.63
CA GLY A 612 -17.43 11.59 -22.39
C GLY A 612 -17.96 10.17 -22.53
N ASN A 613 -18.53 9.78 -23.68
CA ASN A 613 -18.97 8.40 -23.90
C ASN A 613 -17.84 7.55 -24.48
N PRO A 614 -17.46 6.42 -23.83
CA PRO A 614 -16.45 5.51 -24.35
C PRO A 614 -16.92 4.80 -25.63
N ILE A 615 -16.21 5.00 -26.75
CA ILE A 615 -16.55 4.39 -28.05
C ILE A 615 -15.56 3.29 -28.46
N GLN A 616 -14.34 3.32 -27.94
CA GLN A 616 -13.33 2.30 -28.16
C GLN A 616 -12.41 2.22 -26.95
N MET A 617 -11.94 1.01 -26.63
CA MET A 617 -10.98 0.75 -25.56
C MET A 617 -9.85 -0.14 -26.07
N SER A 618 -8.68 -0.05 -25.47
CA SER A 618 -7.61 -1.03 -25.57
C SER A 618 -7.18 -1.48 -24.18
N GLN A 619 -6.50 -2.62 -24.13
CA GLN A 619 -5.69 -3.04 -22.99
C GLN A 619 -4.29 -3.29 -23.51
N ASP A 620 -3.41 -2.34 -23.25
CA ASP A 620 -2.02 -2.37 -23.74
C ASP A 620 -1.03 -1.92 -22.66
N LYS A 621 -1.52 -1.69 -21.43
CA LYS A 621 -0.70 -1.29 -20.29
C LYS A 621 -1.03 -2.05 -19.02
N LEU A 622 -0.02 -2.21 -18.19
CA LEU A 622 -0.15 -2.68 -16.81
C LEU A 622 0.37 -1.57 -15.89
N TYR A 623 -0.37 -1.31 -14.83
CA TYR A 623 -0.06 -0.27 -13.85
C TYR A 623 0.16 -0.89 -12.48
N ILE A 624 1.21 -0.45 -11.81
CA ILE A 624 1.37 -0.56 -10.36
C ILE A 624 1.25 0.87 -9.81
N ASP A 625 0.37 1.10 -8.85
CA ASP A 625 0.14 2.43 -8.28
C ASP A 625 0.14 2.34 -6.76
N ILE A 626 1.21 2.80 -6.13
CA ILE A 626 1.39 2.69 -4.68
C ILE A 626 0.99 4.01 -4.03
N VAL A 627 -0.32 4.21 -3.95
CA VAL A 627 -0.98 5.43 -3.48
C VAL A 627 -0.82 5.73 -1.99
N ARG A 628 -0.41 4.74 -1.18
CA ARG A 628 -0.26 4.89 0.28
C ARG A 628 0.93 4.10 0.79
N GLN A 629 2.00 4.79 1.18
CA GLN A 629 3.22 4.19 1.69
C GLN A 629 3.63 4.80 3.04
N LEU A 630 2.81 4.52 4.06
CA LEU A 630 3.02 5.10 5.37
C LEU A 630 4.03 4.29 6.16
N HIS A 631 4.91 5.01 6.84
CA HIS A 631 5.94 4.42 7.67
C HIS A 631 6.23 5.28 8.90
N ILE A 632 6.97 4.76 9.85
CA ILE A 632 7.48 5.49 11.00
C ILE A 632 9.00 5.44 10.92
N VAL A 633 9.64 6.62 10.88
CA VAL A 633 11.09 6.75 10.92
C VAL A 633 11.50 7.67 12.04
N THR A 634 12.52 7.28 12.81
CA THR A 634 13.15 8.16 13.80
C THR A 634 14.62 7.83 13.93
N ALA A 635 15.48 8.85 13.90
CA ALA A 635 16.92 8.66 14.10
C ALA A 635 17.22 8.15 15.51
N LEU A 636 18.14 7.18 15.62
CA LEU A 636 18.48 6.54 16.90
C LEU A 636 19.09 7.53 17.90
N ASP A 637 19.76 8.58 17.40
CA ASP A 637 20.35 9.70 18.14
C ASP A 637 19.45 10.96 18.16
N GLY A 638 18.32 10.94 17.45
CA GLY A 638 17.39 12.06 17.30
C GLY A 638 17.75 13.08 16.21
N ASP A 639 18.78 12.86 15.38
CA ASP A 639 19.14 13.76 14.27
C ASP A 639 18.16 13.66 13.09
N GLU A 640 17.30 14.66 12.96
CA GLU A 640 16.29 14.76 11.90
C GLU A 640 16.89 14.83 10.49
N ASN A 641 18.16 15.20 10.32
CA ASN A 641 18.80 15.15 9.00
C ASN A 641 18.99 13.71 8.50
N ARG A 642 19.20 12.74 9.41
CA ARG A 642 19.25 11.32 9.05
C ARG A 642 17.88 10.81 8.65
N GLU A 643 16.83 11.26 9.35
CA GLU A 643 15.45 10.92 8.97
C GLU A 643 15.13 11.43 7.57
N ARG A 644 15.46 12.70 7.28
CA ARG A 644 15.28 13.28 5.94
C ARG A 644 16.08 12.56 4.87
N GLY A 645 17.34 12.25 5.15
CA GLY A 645 18.20 11.49 4.24
C GLY A 645 17.68 10.08 3.96
N PHE A 646 17.04 9.46 4.95
CA PHE A 646 16.44 8.14 4.83
C PHE A 646 15.20 8.23 3.94
N SER A 647 14.26 9.13 4.25
CA SER A 647 13.00 9.27 3.51
C SER A 647 13.24 9.58 2.04
N LEU A 648 14.18 10.49 1.73
CA LEU A 648 14.50 10.84 0.34
C LEU A 648 15.05 9.66 -0.45
N HIS A 649 16.00 8.91 0.13
CA HIS A 649 16.63 7.77 -0.55
C HIS A 649 15.60 6.64 -0.74
N ALA A 650 14.91 6.26 0.34
CA ALA A 650 13.92 5.19 0.31
C ALA A 650 12.78 5.47 -0.69
N GLY A 651 12.32 6.71 -0.80
CA GLY A 651 11.29 7.09 -1.78
C GLY A 651 11.77 7.01 -3.24
N ILE A 652 13.00 7.45 -3.55
CA ILE A 652 13.54 7.33 -4.92
C ILE A 652 13.68 5.85 -5.31
N MET A 653 14.18 5.04 -4.37
CA MET A 653 14.33 3.61 -4.57
C MET A 653 12.99 2.88 -4.70
N SER A 654 11.98 3.27 -3.92
CA SER A 654 10.65 2.68 -4.02
C SER A 654 10.03 2.95 -5.39
N SER A 655 10.16 4.17 -5.92
CA SER A 655 9.69 4.49 -7.28
C SER A 655 10.45 3.70 -8.35
N ARG A 656 11.78 3.61 -8.26
CA ARG A 656 12.55 2.79 -9.23
C ARG A 656 12.12 1.32 -9.20
N GLN A 657 11.83 0.78 -8.02
CA GLN A 657 11.40 -0.60 -7.84
C GLN A 657 10.07 -0.91 -8.53
N GLU A 658 9.20 0.09 -8.76
CA GLU A 658 7.95 -0.06 -9.53
C GLU A 658 8.25 -0.46 -10.98
N SER A 659 9.14 0.26 -11.65
CA SER A 659 9.59 -0.09 -13.00
C SER A 659 10.35 -1.42 -13.03
N ASP A 660 11.33 -1.62 -12.13
CA ASP A 660 12.16 -2.82 -12.15
C ASP A 660 11.34 -4.09 -11.93
N LEU A 661 10.35 -4.02 -11.05
CA LEU A 661 9.49 -5.16 -10.79
C LEU A 661 8.59 -5.49 -11.98
N LEU A 662 7.97 -4.48 -12.61
CA LEU A 662 7.13 -4.70 -13.77
C LEU A 662 7.92 -5.37 -14.91
N ALA A 663 9.14 -4.91 -15.18
CA ALA A 663 10.01 -5.52 -16.19
C ALA A 663 10.43 -6.97 -15.85
N GLN A 664 10.53 -7.32 -14.56
CA GLN A 664 10.93 -8.68 -14.11
C GLN A 664 9.76 -9.66 -13.96
N SER A 665 8.59 -9.16 -13.56
CA SER A 665 7.44 -9.98 -13.14
C SER A 665 6.64 -10.54 -14.32
N ILE A 666 6.76 -9.93 -15.49
CA ILE A 666 5.97 -10.26 -16.67
C ILE A 666 6.91 -10.82 -17.73
N ALA A 667 6.83 -12.13 -17.97
CA ALA A 667 7.65 -12.87 -18.93
C ALA A 667 7.25 -12.61 -20.41
N ILE A 668 7.10 -11.34 -20.76
CA ILE A 668 6.89 -10.86 -22.12
C ILE A 668 8.21 -10.21 -22.56
N ASP A 669 8.53 -10.27 -23.85
CA ASP A 669 9.72 -9.66 -24.48
C ASP A 669 9.57 -8.12 -24.47
N VAL A 670 9.48 -7.53 -23.29
CA VAL A 670 9.28 -6.09 -23.06
C VAL A 670 10.63 -5.38 -23.00
N ASP A 671 10.76 -4.26 -23.70
CA ASP A 671 12.03 -3.54 -23.77
C ASP A 671 12.24 -2.67 -22.51
N GLU A 672 11.20 -2.02 -21.96
CA GLU A 672 11.34 -1.25 -20.71
C GLU A 672 10.02 -0.92 -19.97
N ALA A 673 10.05 -0.89 -18.63
CA ALA A 673 8.98 -0.38 -17.77
C ALA A 673 9.34 1.00 -17.21
N SER A 674 8.34 1.84 -16.96
CA SER A 674 8.51 3.25 -16.55
C SER A 674 8.09 3.50 -15.11
N SER A 675 8.80 4.40 -14.43
CA SER A 675 8.46 5.03 -13.14
C SER A 675 8.97 6.47 -13.15
N ALA A 676 8.53 7.32 -12.23
CA ALA A 676 9.02 8.71 -12.18
C ALA A 676 10.56 8.75 -12.01
N ALA A 677 11.12 7.87 -11.18
CA ALA A 677 12.56 7.75 -11.00
C ALA A 677 13.29 7.28 -12.28
N SER A 678 12.74 6.30 -13.01
CA SER A 678 13.35 5.85 -14.28
C SER A 678 13.28 6.92 -15.37
N LEU A 679 12.21 7.73 -15.41
CA LEU A 679 12.11 8.83 -16.37
C LEU A 679 13.14 9.93 -16.11
N LEU A 680 13.45 10.24 -14.84
CA LEU A 680 14.55 11.15 -14.51
C LEU A 680 15.91 10.58 -14.98
N TRP A 681 16.10 9.27 -14.86
CA TRP A 681 17.30 8.59 -15.37
C TRP A 681 17.42 8.70 -16.89
N HIS A 682 16.37 8.36 -17.63
CA HIS A 682 16.36 8.51 -19.09
C HIS A 682 16.51 9.96 -19.56
N ALA A 683 15.94 10.92 -18.83
CA ALA A 683 16.15 12.34 -19.11
C ALA A 683 17.64 12.70 -19.07
N ALA A 684 18.36 12.18 -18.07
CA ALA A 684 19.80 12.37 -17.94
C ALA A 684 20.57 11.73 -19.12
N GLU A 685 20.24 10.48 -19.49
CA GLU A 685 20.86 9.78 -20.63
C GLU A 685 20.64 10.51 -21.96
N GLN A 686 19.41 11.00 -22.17
CA GLN A 686 19.02 11.73 -23.37
C GLN A 686 19.46 13.20 -23.37
N ASN A 687 20.16 13.66 -22.32
CA ASN A 687 20.58 15.04 -22.10
C ASN A 687 19.41 16.06 -22.14
N ILE A 688 18.22 15.62 -21.75
CA ILE A 688 17.06 16.49 -21.56
C ILE A 688 17.26 17.27 -20.26
N PRO A 689 17.08 18.60 -20.23
CA PRO A 689 17.20 19.38 -19.00
C PRO A 689 16.25 18.87 -17.92
N ILE A 690 16.78 18.58 -16.73
CA ILE A 690 16.00 18.24 -15.55
C ILE A 690 15.95 19.47 -14.66
N HIS A 691 14.75 20.00 -14.42
CA HIS A 691 14.53 21.20 -13.62
C HIS A 691 14.16 20.86 -12.18
N THR A 692 14.66 21.66 -11.23
CA THR A 692 14.21 21.66 -9.83
C THR A 692 13.54 22.99 -9.51
N ILE A 693 12.22 22.97 -9.34
CA ILE A 693 11.40 24.13 -9.04
C ILE A 693 11.24 24.23 -7.51
N LEU A 694 11.71 25.35 -6.96
CA LEU A 694 11.69 25.60 -5.52
C LEU A 694 10.44 26.42 -5.14
N PRO A 695 9.84 26.18 -3.95
CA PRO A 695 8.74 26.98 -3.45
C PRO A 695 9.20 28.38 -3.04
N GLY A 696 8.26 29.31 -2.87
CA GLY A 696 8.52 30.64 -2.31
C GLY A 696 9.00 31.73 -3.28
N ASN A 697 9.22 31.41 -4.57
CA ASN A 697 9.49 32.41 -5.62
C ASN A 697 8.66 32.12 -6.88
N GLU A 698 7.43 32.61 -6.88
CA GLU A 698 6.43 32.40 -7.95
C GLU A 698 6.94 32.80 -9.34
N SER A 699 7.63 33.95 -9.46
CA SER A 699 8.15 34.42 -10.74
C SER A 699 9.21 33.48 -11.34
N ALA A 700 10.10 32.94 -10.50
CA ALA A 700 11.09 31.96 -10.93
C ALA A 700 10.43 30.61 -11.28
N ALA A 701 9.45 30.18 -10.47
CA ALA A 701 8.68 28.96 -10.73
C ALA A 701 7.92 29.02 -12.07
N GLU A 702 7.15 30.09 -12.30
CA GLU A 702 6.42 30.29 -13.57
C GLU A 702 7.35 30.36 -14.78
N SER A 703 8.54 30.95 -14.61
CA SER A 703 9.53 31.00 -15.68
C SER A 703 10.02 29.60 -16.08
N ILE A 704 10.12 28.66 -15.13
CA ILE A 704 10.49 27.27 -15.41
C ILE A 704 9.28 26.48 -15.94
N LEU A 705 8.09 26.63 -15.34
CA LEU A 705 6.85 25.99 -15.80
C LEU A 705 6.52 26.34 -17.26
N ALA A 706 6.86 27.56 -17.70
CA ALA A 706 6.70 27.98 -19.09
C ALA A 706 7.63 27.26 -20.08
N LEU A 707 8.74 26.67 -19.62
CA LEU A 707 9.67 25.88 -20.44
C LEU A 707 9.22 24.44 -20.63
N LEU A 708 8.44 23.91 -19.69
CA LEU A 708 7.95 22.53 -19.73
C LEU A 708 6.96 22.34 -20.88
N ASP A 709 6.98 21.14 -21.47
CA ASP A 709 5.98 20.73 -22.46
C ASP A 709 4.53 20.93 -21.95
N ASN A 710 3.60 21.19 -22.87
CA ASN A 710 2.20 21.48 -22.51
C ASN A 710 1.43 20.27 -21.98
N GLY A 711 1.94 19.04 -22.18
CA GLY A 711 1.32 17.83 -21.63
C GLY A 711 1.52 17.64 -20.11
N TYR A 712 2.44 18.38 -19.48
CA TYR A 712 2.64 18.29 -18.04
C TYR A 712 1.47 18.93 -17.25
N PRO A 713 1.08 18.38 -16.09
CA PRO A 713 0.04 18.94 -15.23
C PRO A 713 0.55 20.15 -14.44
N LYS A 714 0.71 21.30 -15.12
CA LYS A 714 1.31 22.52 -14.55
C LYS A 714 0.55 23.07 -13.34
N GLU A 715 -0.77 22.92 -13.28
CA GLU A 715 -1.56 23.34 -12.10
C GLU A 715 -1.21 22.50 -10.88
N ALA A 716 -1.18 21.17 -10.99
CA ALA A 716 -0.76 20.29 -9.89
C ALA A 716 0.65 20.63 -9.38
N MET A 717 1.57 20.98 -10.28
CA MET A 717 2.91 21.44 -9.88
C MET A 717 2.87 22.77 -9.10
N ARG A 718 1.98 23.70 -9.46
CA ARG A 718 1.77 24.93 -8.69
C ARG A 718 1.20 24.64 -7.30
N ASP A 719 0.25 23.72 -7.21
CA ASP A 719 -0.34 23.32 -5.92
C ASP A 719 0.71 22.70 -4.99
N ALA A 720 1.60 21.87 -5.52
CA ALA A 720 2.76 21.35 -4.79
C ALA A 720 3.68 22.47 -4.28
N LEU A 721 4.02 23.45 -5.13
CA LEU A 721 4.86 24.59 -4.75
C LEU A 721 4.18 25.48 -3.70
N ASN A 722 2.86 25.68 -3.81
CA ASN A 722 2.05 26.42 -2.84
C ASN A 722 1.95 25.69 -1.49
N ALA A 723 2.00 24.34 -1.50
CA ALA A 723 2.12 23.51 -0.31
C ALA A 723 3.55 23.46 0.27
N GLY A 724 4.49 24.25 -0.27
CA GLY A 724 5.87 24.33 0.21
C GLY A 724 6.76 23.19 -0.24
N LYS A 725 6.34 22.40 -1.24
CA LYS A 725 7.10 21.27 -1.77
C LYS A 725 8.01 21.68 -2.91
N VAL A 726 9.02 20.85 -3.20
CA VAL A 726 9.95 21.00 -4.33
C VAL A 726 9.53 20.07 -5.46
N VAL A 727 9.54 20.56 -6.70
CA VAL A 727 9.18 19.77 -7.90
C VAL A 727 10.45 19.51 -8.72
N THR A 728 10.74 18.26 -9.06
CA THR A 728 11.81 17.86 -9.99
C THR A 728 11.20 17.22 -11.23
N VAL A 729 11.50 17.76 -12.42
CA VAL A 729 10.80 17.40 -13.66
C VAL A 729 11.71 17.55 -14.90
N PRO A 730 11.71 16.58 -15.84
CA PRO A 730 12.33 16.76 -17.15
C PRO A 730 11.60 17.82 -17.99
N GLN A 731 12.34 18.64 -18.74
CA GLN A 731 11.76 19.72 -19.55
C GLN A 731 10.77 19.19 -20.61
N ASN A 732 11.11 18.05 -21.22
CA ASN A 732 10.30 17.39 -22.25
C ASN A 732 9.90 15.99 -21.75
N PRO A 733 8.82 15.41 -22.29
CA PRO A 733 8.45 14.02 -22.02
C PRO A 733 9.52 13.07 -22.58
N ILE A 734 9.64 11.91 -21.96
CA ILE A 734 10.64 10.90 -22.35
C ILE A 734 9.99 9.94 -23.34
N THR A 735 10.67 9.69 -24.46
CA THR A 735 10.22 8.68 -25.42
C THR A 735 10.87 7.33 -25.10
N ILE A 736 10.06 6.34 -24.78
CA ILE A 736 10.45 4.93 -24.54
C ILE A 736 9.63 4.09 -25.53
N ASP A 737 10.31 3.29 -26.36
CA ASP A 737 9.68 2.46 -27.41
C ASP A 737 8.71 3.20 -28.36
N GLY A 738 8.95 4.50 -28.58
CA GLY A 738 8.11 5.35 -29.43
C GLY A 738 6.90 5.95 -28.73
N GLU A 739 6.69 5.65 -27.45
CA GLU A 739 5.65 6.29 -26.63
C GLU A 739 6.23 7.42 -25.77
N SER A 740 5.53 8.55 -25.73
CA SER A 740 5.91 9.72 -24.96
C SER A 740 5.31 9.66 -23.55
N THR A 741 6.16 9.51 -22.54
CA THR A 741 5.75 9.36 -21.13
C THR A 741 6.17 10.58 -20.29
N TYR A 742 5.27 10.99 -19.40
CA TYR A 742 5.45 12.15 -18.52
C TYR A 742 5.67 11.68 -17.09
N GLY A 743 6.64 12.25 -16.38
CA GLY A 743 6.78 12.02 -14.96
C GLY A 743 7.54 13.12 -14.26
N TYR A 744 7.27 13.26 -12.97
CA TYR A 744 7.91 14.24 -12.11
C TYR A 744 7.87 13.79 -10.65
N VAL A 745 8.70 14.40 -9.84
CA VAL A 745 8.85 14.08 -8.42
C VAL A 745 8.52 15.31 -7.60
N VAL A 746 7.71 15.15 -6.56
CA VAL A 746 7.42 16.18 -5.56
C VAL A 746 8.00 15.74 -4.23
N VAL A 747 8.81 16.57 -3.58
CA VAL A 747 9.46 16.24 -2.30
C VAL A 747 9.21 17.34 -1.28
N ASP A 748 8.94 16.94 -0.04
CA ASP A 748 9.00 17.83 1.11
C ASP A 748 10.48 18.09 1.48
N PRO A 749 10.99 19.34 1.35
CA PRO A 749 12.38 19.64 1.64
C PRO A 749 12.75 19.55 3.14
N GLU A 750 11.78 19.57 4.04
CA GLU A 750 11.99 19.47 5.48
C GLU A 750 12.07 18.01 5.92
N THR A 751 11.17 17.15 5.43
CA THR A 751 11.06 15.76 5.88
C THR A 751 11.67 14.73 4.93
N GLY A 752 11.84 15.06 3.65
CA GLY A 752 12.29 14.12 2.61
C GLY A 752 11.18 13.19 2.10
N ASP A 753 9.95 13.39 2.57
CA ASP A 753 8.75 12.67 2.08
C ASP A 753 8.47 13.04 0.62
N GLY A 754 7.79 12.16 -0.13
CA GLY A 754 7.75 12.25 -1.59
C GLY A 754 6.47 11.76 -2.26
N ALA A 755 6.20 12.32 -3.44
CA ALA A 755 5.27 11.77 -4.44
C ALA A 755 6.04 11.58 -5.74
N TYR A 756 5.96 10.38 -6.31
CA TYR A 756 6.68 9.97 -7.52
C TYR A 756 5.65 9.67 -8.60
N LEU A 757 5.47 10.64 -9.51
CA LEU A 757 4.28 10.70 -10.36
C LEU A 757 4.63 10.32 -11.80
N LEU A 758 3.88 9.36 -12.34
CA LEU A 758 3.92 8.95 -13.74
C LEU A 758 2.57 9.27 -14.38
N GLY A 759 2.50 10.35 -15.14
CA GLY A 759 1.23 10.93 -15.57
C GLY A 759 0.37 11.33 -14.37
N ARG A 760 -0.72 10.60 -14.12
CA ARG A 760 -1.61 10.78 -12.96
C ARG A 760 -1.44 9.71 -11.86
N ALA A 761 -0.65 8.66 -12.09
CA ALA A 761 -0.45 7.57 -11.15
C ALA A 761 0.73 7.84 -10.21
N ASN A 762 0.65 7.39 -8.96
CA ASN A 762 1.77 7.35 -8.01
C ASN A 762 2.50 6.01 -8.13
N GLY A 763 2.95 5.68 -9.34
CA GLY A 763 3.66 4.43 -9.54
C GLY A 763 4.32 4.21 -10.90
N GLY A 764 4.30 2.95 -11.34
CA GLY A 764 4.94 2.50 -12.57
C GLY A 764 3.97 1.95 -13.61
N SER A 765 4.39 1.97 -14.88
CA SER A 765 3.64 1.35 -15.97
C SER A 765 4.52 0.55 -16.90
N LEU A 766 3.97 -0.53 -17.43
CA LEU A 766 4.58 -1.34 -18.48
C LEU A 766 3.66 -1.33 -19.71
N GLN A 767 4.24 -1.03 -20.86
CA GLN A 767 3.56 -1.22 -22.14
C GLN A 767 3.67 -2.69 -22.55
N CYS A 768 2.53 -3.33 -22.81
CA CYS A 768 2.49 -4.67 -23.39
C CYS A 768 2.71 -4.56 -24.90
N LYS A 769 3.62 -5.38 -25.44
CA LYS A 769 3.70 -5.61 -26.89
C LYS A 769 2.64 -6.64 -27.30
N ASP A 770 2.13 -6.50 -28.53
CA ASP A 770 1.07 -7.33 -29.13
C ASP A 770 1.29 -8.84 -28.97
#